data_AF-G0RRU7-F1
#
_entry.id   AF-G0RRU7-F1
#
_cell.length_a   1.000
_cell.length_b   1.000
_cell.length_c   1.000
_cell.angle_alpha   90.00
_cell.angle_beta   90.00
_cell.angle_gamma   90.00
#
_symmetry.space_group_name_H-M   'P 1'
#
loop_
_entity.id
_entity.type
_entity.pdbx_description
1 polymer ?
#
loop_
_entity_poly.entity_id
_entity_poly.type
_entity_poly.pdbx_seq_one_letter_code
_entity_poly.pdbx_strand_id
1 'polypeptide(L)'
;MLASDVGIFWPLDDAIEAQPCRGWAGDVEMPQSPRFPNWGLWTNGVARCAALGEGQLLMPAATGPEAVIGCPVKGSPVLHVAATLMRAFCSAAGQIQRAPVASFVRLARHRGRRIAWGAQSRCLATVANSAEPKDLKTLACKTPLPSTARHNEVGVQQLSEYIFKRIFPQGPNPPPKELVELAQDHLTRHDLLGKNTDNSDPIAFELPELKGTTLDEHFHKLGTDCAEPYLRFAKEFACASIPLKPKQWVRQSGWTKYYPDGQPPEKVAAPDEEMLCFDVETLWQQHPFAVMACAVSPTAWYSWLSPWLLGETENNRQLIPIGDPTKDRIVVGHHIGYDRARILEEYDLKQTRTGFLDTMSLHVAVNGMCSRQRPTWHKYKKNREERERIANKDPDQGIIEILSNRTMHDEVEPWVEKSSINSLRDVAKFHLNVTIDKSARDDFGELSREEVLEKLDELLEYCAADVSTTHQVYSIVLPNFLNVCQHPVSFAALRHLSSVILPVNESWNAYIANADATYHKLSASVEERLKGLAEKAAELNDDPEASWKNDPWLRQLDWTTKPIRMVKGKRKGEKDRPAANQKMPGKPKWYKDLFTKNVMNLTVRTRIAPLLLRLAWDGHPLIWSNKYGWVFRISPDDVATYRAKQMSEVVFDDSDPALRDDWGHSYFKLPHKDGPTARCANPLAKGYLNYFENGTLSSEYEYAKEALEMNASCSYWISARGRIMSQMVVTEHDVSAATAGITEAQEAPEKFQGFILPQVIPMGTITRRAVEKTWLTASNAKKNRVGSELKSMIKAPDGYCFVGADVDSEELWIASLVGDATFKIHGGNAIGFMTLEGTKAAGTDLHSRTAAILGINRNQAKVFNYGRIYGAGLKFAATLLKQFNPKLSDSETLEIAKKLYANTKGTRTSRKTINKHPFWRGGTESFVFNKLEQFADQDWARTPVLAAGITQALMSRFVSKGSFLPSRINWAIQSSGVDYLHLLIVSMDYLIRRYNLDARLAITVHDEIRYLVKDEHKYKTAMALQIANLWTRAMFAQQVGIDDLPQSCAFFSAVDIDHVLRKEVDMDCITPSHQTPIPHGESLDIQTLLSKGSEARLDPSTVPNPRLAPKLDDIPYEPRTPVMRTLQGHSEDNIAFIKAQITDDDQELLNIVKDLRKVNPPPKTQTKTVLLKSPPDYGNSYGMPLGTPRPPSEAFGFGYQASKSQRNITWPKHSVDVNSKPSVSTGSF
;
A
#
# COMPACT_ATOMS: atom_id res chain seq x y z
N MET A 1 -2.05 -5.47 -17.57
CA MET A 1 -0.93 -6.27 -18.17
C MET A 1 0.38 -6.44 -17.37
N LEU A 2 1.24 -5.45 -17.04
CA LEU A 2 2.53 -5.77 -16.33
C LEU A 2 3.08 -4.73 -15.32
N ALA A 3 2.30 -3.72 -14.92
CA ALA A 3 2.67 -2.84 -13.80
C ALA A 3 2.56 -3.57 -12.44
N SER A 4 1.58 -4.48 -12.33
CA SER A 4 1.18 -5.24 -11.13
C SER A 4 1.81 -6.64 -11.03
N ASP A 5 2.81 -6.96 -11.87
CA ASP A 5 3.38 -8.31 -11.96
C ASP A 5 4.74 -8.47 -11.30
N VAL A 6 5.55 -7.40 -11.26
CA VAL A 6 6.66 -7.36 -10.31
C VAL A 6 6.13 -6.74 -9.03
N GLY A 7 6.32 -7.46 -7.91
CA GLY A 7 6.34 -6.81 -6.60
C GLY A 7 7.59 -5.95 -6.57
N ILE A 8 7.50 -4.74 -7.14
CA ILE A 8 8.61 -3.80 -7.20
C ILE A 8 8.99 -3.52 -5.76
N PHE A 9 10.28 -3.64 -5.46
CA PHE A 9 10.82 -3.03 -4.25
C PHE A 9 10.74 -1.51 -4.39
N TRP A 10 9.54 -0.97 -4.18
CA TRP A 10 9.42 0.03 -3.15
C TRP A 10 10.22 -0.49 -1.95
N PRO A 11 11.28 0.20 -1.48
CA PRO A 11 11.75 -0.07 -0.14
C PRO A 11 10.53 0.06 0.78
N LEU A 12 10.38 -0.82 1.76
CA LEU A 12 9.12 -1.04 2.47
C LEU A 12 8.87 0.09 3.49
N ASP A 13 8.80 1.33 2.97
CA ASP A 13 9.33 2.51 3.63
C ASP A 13 8.30 3.27 4.49
N ASP A 14 7.08 2.72 4.63
CA ASP A 14 6.15 3.13 5.70
C ASP A 14 5.12 2.06 6.13
N ALA A 15 5.02 0.91 5.46
CA ALA A 15 4.08 -0.15 5.86
C ALA A 15 4.35 -0.61 7.31
N ILE A 16 3.33 -0.58 8.16
CA ILE A 16 3.44 -1.02 9.56
C ILE A 16 3.49 -2.55 9.60
N GLU A 17 4.71 -3.11 9.64
CA GLU A 17 4.93 -4.48 10.09
C GLU A 17 4.60 -4.55 11.59
N ALA A 18 3.33 -4.83 11.89
CA ALA A 18 2.87 -5.06 13.24
C ALA A 18 3.47 -6.38 13.75
N GLN A 19 4.63 -6.30 14.39
CA GLN A 19 5.20 -7.44 15.10
C GLN A 19 4.24 -7.87 16.22
N PRO A 20 3.86 -9.16 16.30
CA PRO A 20 3.29 -9.69 17.53
C PRO A 20 4.36 -9.61 18.63
N CYS A 21 3.96 -9.27 19.85
CA CYS A 21 4.86 -9.10 20.98
C CYS A 21 5.70 -10.36 21.22
N ARG A 22 6.97 -10.33 20.82
CA ARG A 22 7.95 -11.35 21.21
C ARG A 22 8.59 -10.93 22.53
N GLY A 23 7.92 -11.29 23.63
CA GLY A 23 8.55 -11.40 24.94
C GLY A 23 9.80 -12.28 24.87
N TRP A 24 10.73 -12.07 25.80
CA TRP A 24 11.99 -12.80 25.82
C TRP A 24 11.77 -14.28 26.11
N ALA A 25 12.66 -15.12 25.55
CA ALA A 25 12.77 -16.50 25.99
C ALA A 25 13.47 -16.54 27.36
N GLY A 26 12.70 -16.86 28.40
CA GLY A 26 13.18 -17.29 29.70
C GLY A 26 12.32 -18.47 30.16
N ASP A 27 12.95 -19.50 30.74
CA ASP A 27 12.25 -20.72 31.14
C ASP A 27 11.34 -20.50 32.36
N VAL A 28 10.06 -20.86 32.23
CA VAL A 28 9.15 -21.23 33.33
C VAL A 28 8.00 -22.09 32.77
N GLU A 29 7.45 -22.97 33.59
CA GLU A 29 6.45 -23.97 33.20
C GLU A 29 5.03 -23.38 33.09
N MET A 30 4.23 -23.83 32.11
CA MET A 30 2.79 -23.53 32.04
C MET A 30 1.93 -24.65 32.66
N PRO A 31 0.82 -24.31 33.35
CA PRO A 31 0.00 -25.26 34.09
C PRO A 31 -0.96 -26.11 33.23
N GLN A 32 -1.71 -27.00 33.89
CA GLN A 32 -2.60 -27.99 33.27
C GLN A 32 -4.03 -27.44 33.10
N SER A 33 -4.70 -27.83 32.01
CA SER A 33 -6.16 -27.69 31.82
C SER A 33 -6.88 -29.05 31.83
N PRO A 34 -8.22 -29.11 32.06
CA PRO A 34 -8.87 -30.31 32.59
C PRO A 34 -9.12 -31.47 31.60
N ARG A 35 -9.50 -32.63 32.15
CA ARG A 35 -9.82 -33.86 31.40
C ARG A 35 -11.33 -34.07 31.27
N PHE A 36 -11.79 -34.46 30.08
CA PHE A 36 -13.05 -35.21 29.91
C PHE A 36 -12.75 -36.72 29.81
N PRO A 37 -13.55 -37.61 30.44
CA PRO A 37 -13.36 -39.06 30.37
C PRO A 37 -14.22 -39.75 29.30
N ASN A 38 -13.62 -40.68 28.55
CA ASN A 38 -14.32 -41.61 27.64
C ASN A 38 -14.87 -42.85 28.38
N TRP A 39 -15.96 -43.43 27.87
CA TRP A 39 -16.39 -44.81 28.19
C TRP A 39 -16.99 -45.54 26.97
N GLY A 40 -16.66 -46.83 26.81
CA GLY A 40 -17.51 -47.83 26.17
C GLY A 40 -17.59 -47.92 24.63
N LEU A 41 -16.94 -48.93 24.04
CA LEU A 41 -17.29 -49.45 22.70
C LEU A 41 -18.46 -50.45 22.79
N TRP A 42 -19.09 -50.83 21.65
CA TRP A 42 -18.95 -52.19 21.05
C TRP A 42 -19.68 -52.37 19.70
N THR A 43 -18.91 -52.70 18.65
CA THR A 43 -19.18 -53.57 17.48
C THR A 43 -20.52 -53.63 16.71
N ASN A 44 -20.47 -53.20 15.45
CA ASN A 44 -20.94 -53.82 14.18
C ASN A 44 -21.94 -55.03 14.18
N GLY A 45 -22.95 -55.01 13.29
CA GLY A 45 -23.72 -56.20 12.86
C GLY A 45 -24.76 -55.91 11.76
N VAL A 46 -24.92 -56.81 10.77
CA VAL A 46 -25.59 -56.53 9.47
C VAL A 46 -26.22 -57.82 8.89
N ALA A 47 -27.38 -57.84 8.20
CA ALA A 47 -28.54 -56.93 8.10
C ALA A 47 -29.70 -57.63 7.31
N ARG A 48 -30.86 -56.95 7.18
CA ARG A 48 -32.08 -57.29 6.39
C ARG A 48 -32.98 -58.45 6.89
N CYS A 49 -34.28 -58.18 6.98
CA CYS A 49 -35.33 -58.89 6.23
C CYS A 49 -36.65 -58.07 6.18
N ALA A 50 -37.70 -58.57 5.51
CA ALA A 50 -38.90 -57.80 5.14
C ALA A 50 -40.23 -58.36 5.71
N ALA A 51 -41.31 -57.59 5.58
CA ALA A 51 -42.71 -57.98 5.83
C ALA A 51 -43.68 -57.27 4.85
N LEU A 52 -44.90 -57.78 4.68
CA LEU A 52 -45.91 -57.36 3.69
C LEU A 52 -47.34 -57.46 4.25
N GLY A 53 -48.26 -56.62 3.77
CA GLY A 53 -49.73 -56.76 3.92
C GLY A 53 -50.33 -56.30 5.28
N GLU A 54 -51.66 -56.12 5.42
CA GLU A 54 -52.75 -55.94 4.42
C GLU A 54 -54.05 -55.40 5.09
N GLY A 55 -55.02 -54.89 4.32
CA GLY A 55 -56.39 -54.48 4.76
C GLY A 55 -56.65 -52.95 4.70
N GLN A 56 -57.64 -52.36 4.00
CA GLN A 56 -59.11 -52.58 3.83
C GLN A 56 -59.99 -51.88 4.92
N LEU A 57 -61.14 -51.23 4.63
CA LEU A 57 -61.76 -50.65 3.41
C LEU A 57 -63.04 -49.86 3.82
N LEU A 58 -63.39 -48.71 3.18
CA LEU A 58 -64.76 -48.27 2.74
C LEU A 58 -64.95 -46.72 2.57
N MET A 59 -66.06 -46.34 1.89
CA MET A 59 -66.49 -44.99 1.44
C MET A 59 -67.89 -44.63 2.07
N PRO A 60 -68.76 -43.68 1.61
CA PRO A 60 -68.73 -42.71 0.48
C PRO A 60 -69.42 -41.31 0.67
N ALA A 61 -69.38 -40.49 -0.41
CA ALA A 61 -70.42 -39.53 -0.89
C ALA A 61 -70.66 -38.17 -0.15
N ALA A 62 -71.21 -37.09 -0.77
CA ALA A 62 -71.28 -36.62 -2.18
C ALA A 62 -71.91 -35.18 -2.31
N THR A 63 -71.96 -34.64 -3.54
CA THR A 63 -72.81 -33.54 -4.10
C THR A 63 -72.37 -32.05 -4.00
N GLY A 64 -72.81 -31.24 -5.00
CA GLY A 64 -72.59 -29.77 -5.20
C GLY A 64 -73.95 -29.02 -5.31
N PRO A 65 -74.27 -28.18 -6.34
CA PRO A 65 -73.49 -27.67 -7.49
C PRO A 65 -73.81 -26.16 -7.88
N GLU A 66 -73.74 -25.80 -9.18
CA GLU A 66 -74.25 -24.58 -9.90
C GLU A 66 -73.35 -23.30 -9.98
N ALA A 67 -73.31 -22.48 -11.06
CA ALA A 67 -73.99 -22.54 -12.38
C ALA A 67 -73.33 -21.70 -13.55
N VAL A 68 -73.02 -22.36 -14.70
CA VAL A 68 -72.87 -21.85 -16.12
C VAL A 68 -71.89 -20.65 -16.37
N ILE A 69 -71.54 -20.02 -17.53
CA ILE A 69 -71.72 -20.08 -19.03
C ILE A 69 -70.34 -19.65 -19.67
N GLY A 70 -69.88 -19.96 -20.90
CA GLY A 70 -70.29 -20.88 -21.98
C GLY A 70 -70.01 -20.33 -23.43
N CYS A 71 -69.85 -21.24 -24.42
CA CYS A 71 -69.86 -21.04 -25.90
C CYS A 71 -68.63 -20.40 -26.65
N PRO A 72 -68.35 -20.76 -27.93
CA PRO A 72 -68.34 -22.13 -28.52
C PRO A 72 -67.27 -22.44 -29.65
N VAL A 73 -67.22 -23.73 -30.07
CA VAL A 73 -66.88 -24.30 -31.44
C VAL A 73 -65.60 -25.16 -31.65
N LYS A 74 -65.81 -26.50 -31.71
CA LYS A 74 -65.29 -27.60 -32.62
C LYS A 74 -63.81 -27.65 -33.11
N GLY A 75 -63.17 -28.81 -33.39
CA GLY A 75 -63.49 -30.24 -33.15
C GLY A 75 -63.37 -31.19 -34.38
N SER A 76 -62.37 -32.10 -34.41
CA SER A 76 -62.26 -33.29 -35.33
C SER A 76 -61.14 -34.31 -34.88
N PRO A 77 -61.08 -35.58 -35.38
CA PRO A 77 -60.69 -36.74 -34.54
C PRO A 77 -59.78 -37.88 -35.14
N VAL A 78 -59.70 -39.02 -34.39
CA VAL A 78 -59.43 -40.46 -34.74
C VAL A 78 -57.98 -41.06 -34.76
N LEU A 79 -57.89 -42.34 -34.30
CA LEU A 79 -56.81 -43.38 -34.36
C LEU A 79 -55.48 -43.13 -33.59
N HIS A 80 -54.78 -44.07 -32.93
CA HIS A 80 -54.79 -45.55 -32.77
C HIS A 80 -53.95 -46.40 -33.76
N VAL A 81 -52.74 -46.84 -33.34
CA VAL A 81 -51.97 -48.08 -33.70
C VAL A 81 -50.64 -48.10 -32.89
N ALA A 82 -49.94 -49.26 -32.81
CA ALA A 82 -48.86 -49.53 -31.85
C ALA A 82 -47.47 -49.84 -32.49
N ALA A 83 -46.51 -50.28 -31.65
CA ALA A 83 -45.20 -50.92 -31.91
C ALA A 83 -43.92 -50.05 -31.74
N THR A 84 -42.71 -50.56 -31.45
CA THR A 84 -42.20 -51.63 -30.52
C THR A 84 -40.69 -51.84 -30.76
N LEU A 85 -39.85 -51.86 -29.68
CA LEU A 85 -38.41 -52.27 -29.67
C LEU A 85 -37.44 -51.48 -30.60
N MET A 86 -36.11 -51.43 -30.43
CA MET A 86 -35.10 -52.17 -29.64
C MET A 86 -34.19 -51.17 -28.87
N ARG A 87 -33.68 -51.45 -27.65
CA ARG A 87 -32.47 -52.25 -27.35
C ARG A 87 -31.26 -52.03 -28.27
N ALA A 88 -30.26 -51.27 -27.81
CA ALA A 88 -28.83 -51.62 -28.03
C ALA A 88 -27.90 -50.99 -26.98
N PHE A 89 -27.04 -51.86 -26.46
CA PHE A 89 -25.91 -51.71 -25.55
C PHE A 89 -25.04 -50.44 -25.60
N CYS A 90 -24.79 -49.89 -24.40
CA CYS A 90 -23.51 -49.87 -23.67
C CYS A 90 -22.17 -49.62 -24.41
N SER A 91 -21.25 -48.99 -23.65
CA SER A 91 -19.81 -49.33 -23.53
C SER A 91 -18.87 -48.87 -24.66
N ALA A 92 -17.63 -48.41 -24.40
CA ALA A 92 -17.00 -47.88 -23.17
C ALA A 92 -15.68 -47.18 -23.56
N ALA A 93 -14.71 -47.15 -22.64
CA ALA A 93 -13.30 -46.84 -22.88
C ALA A 93 -12.70 -47.61 -24.08
N GLY A 94 -11.65 -47.10 -24.75
CA GLY A 94 -10.87 -45.90 -24.47
C GLY A 94 -9.41 -46.10 -24.91
N GLN A 95 -8.46 -45.66 -24.07
CA GLN A 95 -7.01 -45.87 -24.17
C GLN A 95 -6.27 -45.30 -25.41
N ILE A 96 -5.47 -44.26 -25.13
CA ILE A 96 -3.99 -44.27 -25.27
C ILE A 96 -3.41 -45.04 -26.48
N GLN A 97 -2.76 -44.32 -27.41
CA GLN A 97 -1.30 -44.46 -27.62
C GLN A 97 -0.65 -43.38 -28.51
N ARG A 98 0.44 -42.81 -27.96
CA ARG A 98 1.75 -42.46 -28.58
C ARG A 98 1.84 -41.80 -29.97
N ALA A 99 2.67 -40.75 -30.04
CA ALA A 99 3.19 -40.16 -31.27
C ALA A 99 4.22 -41.08 -31.98
N PRO A 100 4.71 -40.68 -33.18
CA PRO A 100 6.15 -40.46 -33.26
C PRO A 100 6.60 -39.15 -33.92
N VAL A 101 7.87 -38.83 -33.68
CA VAL A 101 8.65 -37.68 -34.17
C VAL A 101 9.17 -37.93 -35.60
N ALA A 102 9.25 -36.88 -36.43
CA ALA A 102 10.24 -36.76 -37.50
C ALA A 102 10.49 -35.28 -37.87
N SER A 103 11.70 -34.97 -38.35
CA SER A 103 12.15 -33.63 -38.78
C SER A 103 12.48 -33.59 -40.27
N PHE A 104 12.67 -32.39 -40.86
CA PHE A 104 13.90 -32.03 -41.59
C PHE A 104 13.93 -30.53 -41.96
N VAL A 105 15.05 -30.06 -42.54
CA VAL A 105 15.45 -28.64 -42.67
C VAL A 105 16.10 -28.39 -44.04
N ARG A 106 16.07 -27.12 -44.53
CA ARG A 106 16.84 -26.46 -45.64
C ARG A 106 16.01 -26.09 -46.90
N LEU A 107 16.33 -25.04 -47.68
CA LEU A 107 17.00 -23.74 -47.43
C LEU A 107 16.89 -22.81 -48.68
N ALA A 108 16.54 -21.51 -48.50
CA ALA A 108 16.84 -20.38 -49.42
C ALA A 108 16.20 -20.38 -50.86
N ARG A 109 16.14 -19.29 -51.66
CA ARG A 109 16.34 -17.83 -51.46
C ARG A 109 15.66 -16.98 -52.57
N HIS A 110 15.34 -15.72 -52.24
CA HIS A 110 15.25 -14.50 -53.09
C HIS A 110 14.05 -14.11 -54.00
N ARG A 111 13.48 -12.94 -53.64
CA ARG A 111 13.08 -11.75 -54.47
C ARG A 111 11.87 -11.83 -55.40
N GLY A 112 10.85 -11.00 -55.09
CA GLY A 112 9.78 -10.59 -56.03
C GLY A 112 8.69 -9.70 -55.39
N ARG A 113 8.88 -8.37 -55.43
CA ARG A 113 7.98 -7.29 -54.90
C ARG A 113 6.47 -7.63 -54.89
N ARG A 114 5.79 -7.43 -53.75
CA ARG A 114 4.36 -7.02 -53.70
C ARG A 114 4.10 -6.01 -52.57
N ILE A 115 3.00 -5.28 -52.73
CA ILE A 115 2.55 -4.15 -51.90
C ILE A 115 2.00 -4.65 -50.56
N ALA A 116 2.23 -3.91 -49.48
CA ALA A 116 1.63 -4.15 -48.17
C ALA A 116 0.82 -2.92 -47.75
N TRP A 117 -0.50 -3.09 -47.61
CA TRP A 117 -1.35 -2.17 -46.83
C TRP A 117 -1.33 -2.58 -45.36
N GLY A 118 -1.56 -1.60 -44.47
CA GLY A 118 -1.34 -1.76 -43.03
C GLY A 118 -2.35 -2.66 -42.33
N ALA A 119 -1.85 -3.58 -41.50
CA ALA A 119 -2.65 -4.28 -40.51
C ALA A 119 -2.62 -3.49 -39.19
N GLN A 120 -3.78 -2.98 -38.75
CA GLN A 120 -3.94 -2.35 -37.44
C GLN A 120 -4.11 -3.42 -36.35
N SER A 121 -3.15 -3.56 -35.43
CA SER A 121 -3.34 -4.38 -34.23
C SER A 121 -4.06 -3.59 -33.14
N ARG A 122 -5.36 -3.86 -32.97
CA ARG A 122 -6.19 -3.28 -31.92
C ARG A 122 -5.90 -3.91 -30.56
N CYS A 123 -6.12 -3.17 -29.48
CA CYS A 123 -6.43 -3.79 -28.19
C CYS A 123 -7.81 -4.46 -28.29
N LEU A 124 -7.97 -5.61 -27.63
CA LEU A 124 -9.21 -6.39 -27.66
C LEU A 124 -10.20 -5.85 -26.62
N ALA A 125 -11.02 -4.88 -27.01
CA ALA A 125 -12.34 -4.74 -26.40
C ALA A 125 -13.25 -5.86 -26.94
N THR A 126 -14.03 -6.50 -26.08
CA THR A 126 -14.82 -7.70 -26.42
C THR A 126 -15.89 -7.37 -27.46
N VAL A 127 -15.84 -8.03 -28.62
CA VAL A 127 -16.80 -7.79 -29.71
C VAL A 127 -18.14 -8.45 -29.37
N ALA A 128 -19.13 -7.63 -29.00
CA ALA A 128 -20.52 -8.06 -28.93
C ALA A 128 -21.03 -8.46 -30.34
N ASN A 129 -21.78 -9.55 -30.43
CA ASN A 129 -22.25 -10.09 -31.71
C ASN A 129 -23.18 -9.10 -32.45
N SER A 130 -22.85 -8.79 -33.70
CA SER A 130 -23.65 -7.94 -34.56
C SER A 130 -24.90 -8.66 -35.08
N ALA A 131 -26.07 -8.34 -34.54
CA ALA A 131 -27.34 -8.59 -35.21
C ALA A 131 -27.57 -7.56 -36.34
N GLU A 132 -28.27 -7.95 -37.41
CA GLU A 132 -28.45 -7.11 -38.60
C GLU A 132 -29.34 -5.88 -38.36
N PRO A 133 -29.08 -4.75 -39.06
CA PRO A 133 -29.81 -3.50 -38.84
C PRO A 133 -31.21 -3.53 -39.47
N LYS A 134 -32.23 -3.16 -38.69
CA LYS A 134 -33.55 -2.76 -39.20
C LYS A 134 -33.91 -1.35 -38.74
N ASP A 135 -34.14 -0.48 -39.74
CA ASP A 135 -34.81 0.81 -39.73
C ASP A 135 -34.78 1.68 -38.45
N LEU A 136 -33.67 2.40 -38.26
CA LEU A 136 -33.63 3.59 -37.39
C LEU A 136 -33.76 4.88 -38.21
N LYS A 137 -35.01 5.25 -38.52
CA LYS A 137 -35.36 6.51 -39.23
C LYS A 137 -36.31 7.46 -38.47
N THR A 138 -36.50 7.28 -37.17
CA THR A 138 -37.19 8.23 -36.29
C THR A 138 -36.65 8.19 -34.86
N LEU A 139 -35.85 9.21 -34.50
CA LEU A 139 -35.66 9.84 -33.19
C LEU A 139 -34.30 10.58 -33.21
N ALA A 140 -34.34 11.92 -33.24
CA ALA A 140 -33.18 12.75 -33.52
C ALA A 140 -32.54 13.29 -32.21
N CYS A 141 -31.45 12.67 -31.78
CA CYS A 141 -30.46 13.29 -30.89
C CYS A 141 -29.06 12.71 -31.19
N LYS A 142 -28.54 12.98 -32.39
CA LYS A 142 -27.22 12.52 -32.85
C LYS A 142 -26.33 13.70 -33.25
N THR A 143 -25.43 14.10 -32.36
CA THR A 143 -24.03 14.52 -32.63
C THR A 143 -23.36 14.92 -31.31
N PRO A 144 -22.04 14.69 -31.11
CA PRO A 144 -21.27 15.47 -30.14
C PRO A 144 -21.30 16.95 -30.56
N LEU A 145 -21.08 17.87 -29.62
CA LEU A 145 -21.17 19.30 -29.94
C LEU A 145 -20.05 19.71 -30.90
N PRO A 146 -20.33 20.50 -31.96
CA PRO A 146 -19.31 20.87 -32.94
C PRO A 146 -18.23 21.74 -32.28
N SER A 147 -17.00 21.23 -32.27
CA SER A 147 -15.84 21.88 -31.65
C SER A 147 -14.60 21.62 -32.50
N THR A 148 -13.61 22.52 -32.43
CA THR A 148 -12.35 22.39 -33.16
C THR A 148 -11.24 21.84 -32.27
N ALA A 149 -10.38 21.00 -32.86
CA ALA A 149 -9.16 20.56 -32.22
C ALA A 149 -8.16 21.72 -32.09
N ARG A 150 -7.42 21.75 -30.98
CA ARG A 150 -6.38 22.74 -30.68
C ARG A 150 -5.04 22.04 -30.52
N HIS A 151 -3.97 22.70 -30.95
CA HIS A 151 -2.60 22.22 -30.79
C HIS A 151 -1.73 23.36 -30.28
N ASN A 152 -0.76 23.05 -29.43
CA ASN A 152 0.23 24.01 -28.97
C ASN A 152 1.44 24.11 -29.93
N GLU A 153 2.42 24.95 -29.60
CA GLU A 153 3.59 25.25 -30.42
C GLU A 153 4.61 24.09 -30.53
N VAL A 154 4.41 22.99 -29.79
CA VAL A 154 5.12 21.71 -29.96
C VAL A 154 4.22 20.60 -30.52
N GLY A 155 3.03 20.96 -30.99
CA GLY A 155 2.08 20.09 -31.70
C GLY A 155 1.24 19.17 -30.82
N VAL A 156 1.27 19.30 -29.49
CA VAL A 156 0.49 18.44 -28.59
C VAL A 156 -0.97 18.86 -28.64
N GLN A 157 -1.89 17.90 -28.80
CA GLN A 157 -3.33 18.17 -28.87
C GLN A 157 -3.88 18.63 -27.50
N GLN A 158 -4.41 19.85 -27.44
CA GLN A 158 -5.05 20.44 -26.26
C GLN A 158 -6.56 20.17 -26.24
N LEU A 159 -7.21 20.52 -25.12
CA LEU A 159 -8.68 20.53 -25.00
C LEU A 159 -9.35 21.22 -26.19
N SER A 160 -10.48 20.68 -26.64
CA SER A 160 -11.24 21.30 -27.73
C SER A 160 -11.73 22.70 -27.34
N GLU A 161 -11.85 23.60 -28.33
CA GLU A 161 -12.15 25.02 -28.12
C GLU A 161 -13.43 25.28 -27.29
N TYR A 162 -14.42 24.39 -27.38
CA TYR A 162 -15.65 24.44 -26.60
C TYR A 162 -15.45 24.08 -25.12
N ILE A 163 -14.62 23.08 -24.80
CA ILE A 163 -14.31 22.71 -23.42
C ILE A 163 -13.34 23.72 -22.80
N PHE A 164 -12.32 24.13 -23.54
CA PHE A 164 -11.31 25.08 -23.08
C PHE A 164 -11.95 26.35 -22.49
N LYS A 165 -12.89 26.98 -23.20
CA LYS A 165 -13.57 28.21 -22.77
C LYS A 165 -14.39 28.10 -21.47
N ARG A 166 -14.72 26.88 -21.04
CA ARG A 166 -15.42 26.62 -19.78
C ARG A 166 -14.48 26.30 -18.63
N ILE A 167 -13.32 25.70 -18.92
CA ILE A 167 -12.31 25.33 -17.91
C ILE A 167 -11.36 26.51 -17.61
N PHE A 168 -11.02 27.30 -18.64
CA PHE A 168 -10.13 28.46 -18.57
C PHE A 168 -10.87 29.72 -19.07
N PRO A 169 -11.85 30.24 -18.32
CA PRO A 169 -12.69 31.37 -18.75
C PRO A 169 -11.93 32.68 -18.94
N GLN A 170 -10.73 32.80 -18.36
CA GLN A 170 -9.84 33.97 -18.53
C GLN A 170 -9.05 33.95 -19.85
N GLY A 171 -9.15 32.86 -20.63
CA GLY A 171 -8.36 32.65 -21.85
C GLY A 171 -6.98 32.01 -21.58
N PRO A 172 -6.23 31.69 -22.65
CA PRO A 172 -4.91 31.08 -22.52
C PRO A 172 -3.85 32.11 -22.12
N ASN A 173 -2.85 31.65 -21.38
CA ASN A 173 -1.68 32.42 -20.95
C ASN A 173 -0.46 31.92 -21.73
N PRO A 174 -0.19 32.46 -22.94
CA PRO A 174 0.76 31.86 -23.87
C PRO A 174 2.21 31.93 -23.38
N PRO A 175 3.02 30.89 -23.63
CA PRO A 175 4.44 30.88 -23.25
C PRO A 175 5.22 31.97 -24.01
N PRO A 176 6.22 32.63 -23.38
CA PRO A 176 7.14 33.50 -24.09
C PRO A 176 7.85 32.76 -25.24
N LYS A 177 7.92 33.41 -26.41
CA LYS A 177 8.49 32.82 -27.65
C LYS A 177 9.88 32.19 -27.47
N GLU A 178 10.73 32.80 -26.65
CA GLU A 178 12.07 32.29 -26.33
C GLU A 178 12.03 30.96 -25.54
N LEU A 179 10.99 30.70 -24.72
CA LEU A 179 10.82 29.42 -24.05
C LEU A 179 10.29 28.35 -25.00
N VAL A 180 9.44 28.73 -25.96
CA VAL A 180 8.97 27.83 -27.04
C VAL A 180 10.14 27.38 -27.92
N GLU A 181 11.00 28.31 -28.33
CA GLU A 181 12.21 28.00 -29.11
C GLU A 181 13.17 27.06 -28.34
N LEU A 182 13.28 27.22 -27.02
CA LEU A 182 14.08 26.32 -26.17
C LEU A 182 13.44 24.94 -25.95
N ALA A 183 12.11 24.87 -25.83
CA ALA A 183 11.40 23.59 -25.81
C ALA A 183 11.61 22.84 -27.14
N GLN A 184 11.52 23.54 -28.28
CA GLN A 184 11.77 22.97 -29.60
C GLN A 184 13.22 22.49 -29.79
N ASP A 185 14.23 23.24 -29.31
CA ASP A 185 15.63 22.78 -29.27
C ASP A 185 15.79 21.50 -28.43
N HIS A 186 15.29 21.50 -27.19
CA HIS A 186 15.36 20.34 -26.29
C HIS A 186 14.69 19.08 -26.88
N LEU A 187 13.49 19.21 -27.45
CA LEU A 187 12.79 18.12 -28.13
C LEU A 187 13.48 17.67 -29.42
N THR A 188 14.23 18.56 -30.09
CA THR A 188 15.03 18.23 -31.28
C THR A 188 16.29 17.46 -30.90
N ARG A 189 17.06 17.93 -29.91
CA ARG A 189 18.26 17.23 -29.39
C ARG A 189 17.94 15.83 -28.87
N HIS A 190 16.72 15.61 -28.39
CA HIS A 190 16.23 14.30 -27.96
C HIS A 190 15.45 13.51 -29.01
N ASP A 191 15.38 13.95 -30.28
CA ASP A 191 14.75 13.22 -31.38
C ASP A 191 13.25 12.87 -31.11
N LEU A 192 12.51 13.86 -30.61
CA LEU A 192 11.08 13.79 -30.26
C LEU A 192 10.19 14.75 -31.06
N LEU A 193 10.68 15.96 -31.38
CA LEU A 193 9.88 16.98 -32.06
C LEU A 193 9.31 16.48 -33.40
N GLY A 194 8.02 16.70 -33.63
CA GLY A 194 7.33 16.27 -34.85
C GLY A 194 7.00 14.77 -34.93
N LYS A 195 7.16 14.02 -33.83
CA LYS A 195 6.73 12.61 -33.70
C LYS A 195 5.43 12.44 -32.92
N ASN A 196 4.64 13.50 -32.88
CA ASN A 196 3.29 13.57 -32.35
C ASN A 196 2.43 12.52 -33.09
N THR A 197 1.57 11.80 -32.37
CA THR A 197 0.78 10.71 -32.95
C THR A 197 -0.66 10.67 -32.49
N ASP A 198 -1.05 11.43 -31.46
CA ASP A 198 -2.47 11.67 -31.21
C ASP A 198 -3.04 12.60 -32.28
N ASN A 199 -4.20 12.22 -32.83
CA ASN A 199 -5.03 12.97 -33.77
C ASN A 199 -6.50 12.60 -33.49
N SER A 200 -6.85 12.46 -32.21
CA SER A 200 -8.19 12.07 -31.75
C SER A 200 -9.22 13.15 -32.07
N ASP A 201 -10.46 12.74 -32.37
CA ASP A 201 -11.53 13.71 -32.64
C ASP A 201 -11.74 14.66 -31.44
N PRO A 202 -12.00 15.96 -31.67
CA PRO A 202 -12.15 16.93 -30.61
C PRO A 202 -13.38 16.65 -29.74
N ILE A 203 -13.17 16.36 -28.46
CA ILE A 203 -14.23 16.01 -27.51
C ILE A 203 -14.97 17.28 -27.06
N ALA A 204 -16.31 17.27 -27.15
CA ALA A 204 -17.15 18.38 -26.67
C ALA A 204 -18.54 17.92 -26.22
N PHE A 205 -18.86 18.26 -24.97
CA PHE A 205 -20.14 17.95 -24.31
C PHE A 205 -20.49 19.04 -23.29
N GLU A 206 -21.71 19.02 -22.76
CA GLU A 206 -22.14 19.98 -21.74
C GLU A 206 -21.41 19.72 -20.41
N LEU A 207 -20.70 20.74 -19.93
CA LEU A 207 -20.01 20.72 -18.64
C LEU A 207 -20.82 21.47 -17.59
N PRO A 208 -20.80 21.03 -16.31
CA PRO A 208 -21.31 21.82 -15.20
C PRO A 208 -20.57 23.16 -15.09
N GLU A 209 -21.26 24.18 -14.59
CA GLU A 209 -20.69 25.51 -14.35
C GLU A 209 -19.56 25.45 -13.31
N LEU A 210 -18.40 26.05 -13.63
CA LEU A 210 -17.35 26.29 -12.64
C LEU A 210 -17.82 27.37 -11.65
N LYS A 211 -17.79 27.03 -10.36
CA LYS A 211 -18.15 27.96 -9.29
C LYS A 211 -16.95 28.82 -8.87
N GLY A 212 -16.46 29.62 -9.80
CA GLY A 212 -15.37 30.58 -9.58
C GLY A 212 -14.75 31.10 -10.87
N THR A 213 -13.93 32.15 -10.73
CA THR A 213 -13.13 32.77 -11.80
C THR A 213 -11.86 31.97 -12.13
N THR A 214 -11.43 31.10 -11.21
CA THR A 214 -10.28 30.19 -11.32
C THR A 214 -10.67 28.80 -10.84
N LEU A 215 -9.90 27.78 -11.22
CA LEU A 215 -10.11 26.42 -10.71
C LEU A 215 -9.76 26.32 -9.22
N ASP A 216 -8.88 27.19 -8.74
CA ASP A 216 -8.54 27.28 -7.32
C ASP A 216 -9.70 27.84 -6.48
N GLU A 217 -10.34 28.92 -6.93
CA GLU A 217 -11.57 29.43 -6.30
C GLU A 217 -12.67 28.35 -6.29
N HIS A 218 -12.84 27.64 -7.41
CA HIS A 218 -13.81 26.56 -7.53
C HIS A 218 -13.55 25.45 -6.50
N PHE A 219 -12.32 24.91 -6.44
CA PHE A 219 -11.97 23.85 -5.49
C PHE A 219 -11.90 24.31 -4.04
N HIS A 220 -11.60 25.59 -3.78
CA HIS A 220 -11.74 26.15 -2.44
C HIS A 220 -13.20 26.10 -1.99
N LYS A 221 -14.13 26.59 -2.83
CA LYS A 221 -15.57 26.58 -2.54
C LYS A 221 -16.13 25.16 -2.39
N LEU A 222 -15.83 24.25 -3.31
CA LEU A 222 -16.24 22.84 -3.18
C LEU A 222 -15.65 22.18 -1.92
N GLY A 223 -14.38 22.46 -1.62
CA GLY A 223 -13.72 21.94 -0.42
C GLY A 223 -14.36 22.42 0.87
N THR A 224 -14.75 23.70 0.94
CA THR A 224 -15.40 24.29 2.12
C THR A 224 -16.84 23.76 2.30
N ASP A 225 -17.64 23.68 1.24
CA ASP A 225 -19.01 23.11 1.29
C ASP A 225 -19.03 21.61 1.65
N CYS A 226 -18.00 20.86 1.26
CA CYS A 226 -17.84 19.44 1.63
C CYS A 226 -17.24 19.25 3.05
N ALA A 227 -16.53 20.26 3.56
CA ALA A 227 -15.91 20.27 4.89
C ALA A 227 -16.86 20.75 6.00
N GLU A 228 -17.76 21.69 5.73
CA GLU A 228 -18.69 22.21 6.74
C GLU A 228 -20.01 21.38 6.82
N PRO A 229 -20.67 21.29 7.99
CA PRO A 229 -20.32 21.89 9.29
C PRO A 229 -19.23 21.14 10.07
N TYR A 230 -18.70 20.03 9.54
CA TYR A 230 -17.75 19.15 10.24
C TYR A 230 -16.45 19.86 10.64
N LEU A 231 -15.98 20.80 9.81
CA LEU A 231 -14.76 21.56 10.07
C LEU A 231 -14.95 22.61 11.17
N ARG A 232 -16.11 23.27 11.24
CA ARG A 232 -16.53 24.09 12.37
C ARG A 232 -16.61 23.25 13.65
N PHE A 233 -17.37 22.15 13.64
CA PHE A 233 -17.45 21.23 14.78
C PHE A 233 -16.07 20.76 15.25
N ALA A 234 -15.15 20.46 14.32
CA ALA A 234 -13.81 20.01 14.67
C ALA A 234 -12.98 21.10 15.36
N LYS A 235 -13.05 22.34 14.88
CA LYS A 235 -12.41 23.51 15.52
C LYS A 235 -13.00 23.78 16.90
N GLU A 236 -14.33 23.75 17.02
CA GLU A 236 -15.04 23.96 18.28
C GLU A 236 -14.68 22.89 19.32
N PHE A 237 -14.70 21.60 18.94
CA PHE A 237 -14.39 20.50 19.86
C PHE A 237 -12.91 20.47 20.29
N ALA A 238 -11.98 20.88 19.42
CA ALA A 238 -10.56 21.03 19.76
C ALA A 238 -10.26 22.25 20.67
N CYS A 239 -11.23 23.16 20.86
CA CYS A 239 -11.15 24.27 21.82
C CYS A 239 -12.01 24.06 23.07
N ALA A 240 -12.92 23.09 23.07
CA ALA A 240 -13.81 22.79 24.18
C ALA A 240 -13.08 22.02 25.30
N SER A 241 -13.34 22.40 26.56
CA SER A 241 -12.96 21.60 27.73
C SER A 241 -13.96 20.47 27.95
N ILE A 242 -13.50 19.22 27.97
CA ILE A 242 -14.34 18.07 28.37
C ILE A 242 -14.72 18.13 29.86
N PRO A 243 -15.90 17.62 30.26
CA PRO A 243 -16.31 17.54 31.65
C PRO A 243 -15.42 16.60 32.47
N LEU A 244 -15.43 16.77 33.79
CA LEU A 244 -14.76 15.84 34.72
C LEU A 244 -15.37 14.44 34.60
N LYS A 245 -14.52 13.40 34.73
CA LYS A 245 -14.96 12.00 34.73
C LYS A 245 -16.00 11.73 35.84
N PRO A 246 -16.98 10.85 35.62
CA PRO A 246 -17.85 10.37 36.69
C PRO A 246 -17.05 9.60 37.75
N LYS A 247 -17.45 9.71 39.01
CA LYS A 247 -16.78 9.04 40.15
C LYS A 247 -17.20 7.59 40.35
N GLN A 248 -18.31 7.19 39.74
CA GLN A 248 -18.92 5.86 39.82
C GLN A 248 -19.58 5.58 38.47
N TRP A 249 -19.36 4.38 37.94
CA TRP A 249 -19.98 3.92 36.70
C TRP A 249 -21.20 3.04 37.00
N VAL A 250 -22.20 3.06 36.12
CA VAL A 250 -23.43 2.27 36.28
C VAL A 250 -23.33 1.00 35.43
N ARG A 251 -23.45 -0.16 36.08
CA ARG A 251 -23.42 -1.49 35.44
C ARG A 251 -24.78 -1.80 34.82
N GLN A 252 -25.03 -1.30 33.61
CA GLN A 252 -26.30 -1.40 32.89
C GLN A 252 -26.06 -1.49 31.37
N SER A 253 -26.80 -2.37 30.67
CA SER A 253 -26.66 -2.56 29.21
C SER A 253 -27.08 -1.37 28.37
N GLY A 254 -26.45 -1.21 27.20
CA GLY A 254 -26.66 -0.08 26.30
C GLY A 254 -25.94 1.17 26.80
N TRP A 255 -26.37 2.36 26.33
CA TRP A 255 -25.75 3.62 26.71
C TRP A 255 -26.29 4.16 28.04
N THR A 256 -25.36 4.63 28.88
CA THR A 256 -25.65 5.44 30.06
C THR A 256 -24.96 6.80 29.91
N LYS A 257 -25.71 7.89 30.10
CA LYS A 257 -25.25 9.29 30.08
C LYS A 257 -24.96 9.77 31.50
N TYR A 258 -23.85 10.49 31.69
CA TYR A 258 -23.41 11.04 32.97
C TYR A 258 -23.27 12.57 32.85
N TYR A 259 -24.04 13.28 33.66
CA TYR A 259 -24.10 14.75 33.65
C TYR A 259 -23.03 15.36 34.58
N PRO A 260 -22.40 16.50 34.18
CA PRO A 260 -21.31 17.12 34.94
C PRO A 260 -21.78 17.90 36.18
N ASP A 261 -23.07 18.19 36.29
CA ASP A 261 -23.71 18.90 37.41
C ASP A 261 -24.04 17.98 38.60
N GLY A 262 -23.87 16.66 38.44
CA GLY A 262 -24.20 15.67 39.46
C GLY A 262 -25.64 15.14 39.41
N GLN A 263 -26.40 15.42 38.35
CA GLN A 263 -27.65 14.67 38.09
C GLN A 263 -27.38 13.14 38.01
N PRO A 264 -28.33 12.29 38.42
CA PRO A 264 -28.18 10.85 38.36
C PRO A 264 -27.96 10.36 36.91
N PRO A 265 -27.16 9.30 36.68
CA PRO A 265 -26.93 8.80 35.33
C PRO A 265 -28.21 8.27 34.67
N GLU A 266 -28.35 8.52 33.38
CA GLU A 266 -29.58 8.28 32.60
C GLU A 266 -29.35 7.19 31.53
N LYS A 267 -30.29 6.24 31.39
CA LYS A 267 -30.26 5.29 30.26
C LYS A 267 -30.74 5.99 29.00
N VAL A 268 -29.90 6.03 27.97
CA VAL A 268 -30.24 6.63 26.67
C VAL A 268 -30.14 5.58 25.56
N ALA A 269 -30.87 5.78 24.46
CA ALA A 269 -30.81 4.88 23.31
C ALA A 269 -29.48 5.02 22.55
N ALA A 270 -29.03 6.26 22.35
CA ALA A 270 -27.75 6.63 21.76
C ALA A 270 -27.36 8.07 22.20
N PRO A 271 -26.10 8.50 22.05
CA PRO A 271 -25.70 9.89 22.30
C PRO A 271 -26.30 10.83 21.25
N ASP A 272 -26.97 11.91 21.66
CA ASP A 272 -27.52 12.93 20.73
C ASP A 272 -26.51 14.05 20.39
N GLU A 273 -25.31 14.04 20.96
CA GLU A 273 -24.34 15.13 20.79
C GLU A 273 -23.83 15.26 19.33
N GLU A 274 -23.45 16.48 18.94
CA GLU A 274 -22.85 16.79 17.62
C GLU A 274 -21.33 16.51 17.58
N MET A 275 -20.68 16.49 18.74
CA MET A 275 -19.23 16.39 18.91
C MET A 275 -18.90 15.33 19.95
N LEU A 276 -18.25 14.23 19.53
CA LEU A 276 -17.90 13.10 20.37
C LEU A 276 -16.44 12.71 20.18
N CYS A 277 -15.75 12.38 21.27
CA CYS A 277 -14.54 11.54 21.26
C CYS A 277 -14.92 10.15 21.76
N PHE A 278 -14.48 9.09 21.09
CA PHE A 278 -15.03 7.72 21.20
C PHE A 278 -13.92 6.67 21.07
N ASP A 279 -14.05 5.59 21.84
CA ASP A 279 -13.13 4.44 21.87
C ASP A 279 -13.91 3.15 22.20
N VAL A 280 -13.50 2.00 21.62
CA VAL A 280 -14.21 0.72 21.73
C VAL A 280 -13.25 -0.44 22.03
N GLU A 281 -13.39 -1.05 23.21
CA GLU A 281 -12.66 -2.27 23.56
C GLU A 281 -13.48 -3.55 23.28
N THR A 282 -12.75 -4.60 22.92
CA THR A 282 -13.29 -5.88 22.45
C THR A 282 -12.42 -7.04 22.93
N LEU A 283 -13.02 -8.18 23.25
CA LEU A 283 -12.29 -9.43 23.56
C LEU A 283 -11.66 -10.02 22.28
N TRP A 284 -10.63 -9.36 21.76
CA TRP A 284 -10.11 -9.52 20.39
C TRP A 284 -9.51 -10.89 20.08
N GLN A 285 -9.18 -11.70 21.11
CA GLN A 285 -8.80 -13.11 20.93
C GLN A 285 -10.02 -14.04 20.80
N GLN A 286 -11.20 -13.63 21.30
CA GLN A 286 -12.44 -14.39 21.28
C GLN A 286 -13.35 -13.98 20.11
N HIS A 287 -13.63 -12.68 19.96
CA HIS A 287 -14.46 -12.14 18.88
C HIS A 287 -14.17 -10.65 18.57
N PRO A 288 -14.44 -10.16 17.34
CA PRO A 288 -14.18 -8.77 16.97
C PRO A 288 -15.29 -7.78 17.41
N PHE A 289 -16.46 -8.26 17.83
CA PHE A 289 -17.62 -7.42 18.18
C PHE A 289 -17.45 -6.63 19.48
N ALA A 290 -18.29 -5.61 19.68
CA ALA A 290 -18.20 -4.66 20.79
C ALA A 290 -18.50 -5.31 22.15
N VAL A 291 -17.66 -5.01 23.14
CA VAL A 291 -17.83 -5.47 24.53
C VAL A 291 -18.10 -4.28 25.44
N MET A 292 -17.36 -3.19 25.25
CA MET A 292 -17.49 -1.96 26.01
C MET A 292 -17.04 -0.75 25.17
N ALA A 293 -17.61 0.41 25.41
CA ALA A 293 -17.14 1.66 24.80
C ALA A 293 -17.34 2.84 25.76
N CYS A 294 -16.46 3.84 25.64
CA CYS A 294 -16.58 5.11 26.33
C CYS A 294 -16.67 6.25 25.30
N ALA A 295 -17.44 7.29 25.63
CA ALA A 295 -17.45 8.52 24.86
C ALA A 295 -17.50 9.76 25.75
N VAL A 296 -16.96 10.86 25.26
CA VAL A 296 -17.08 12.19 25.89
C VAL A 296 -17.43 13.24 24.86
N SER A 297 -18.21 14.22 25.30
CA SER A 297 -18.63 15.40 24.56
C SER A 297 -18.32 16.66 25.39
N PRO A 298 -18.47 17.89 24.87
CA PRO A 298 -18.36 19.10 25.67
C PRO A 298 -19.35 19.18 26.85
N THR A 299 -20.43 18.41 26.81
CA THR A 299 -21.60 18.52 27.71
C THR A 299 -21.70 17.36 28.70
N ALA A 300 -21.35 16.14 28.30
CA ALA A 300 -21.54 14.92 29.11
C ALA A 300 -20.54 13.79 28.79
N TRP A 301 -20.37 12.89 29.76
CA TRP A 301 -19.72 11.58 29.58
C TRP A 301 -20.75 10.50 29.25
N TYR A 302 -20.31 9.44 28.58
CA TYR A 302 -21.13 8.30 28.19
C TYR A 302 -20.34 6.99 28.33
N SER A 303 -21.00 5.94 28.83
CA SER A 303 -20.49 4.55 28.78
C SER A 303 -21.51 3.65 28.08
N TRP A 304 -21.04 2.76 27.20
CA TRP A 304 -21.83 1.69 26.61
C TRP A 304 -21.34 0.34 27.12
N LEU A 305 -22.25 -0.49 27.60
CA LEU A 305 -21.98 -1.87 28.00
C LEU A 305 -22.78 -2.84 27.14
N SER A 306 -22.08 -3.85 26.62
CA SER A 306 -22.68 -4.92 25.83
C SER A 306 -23.67 -5.74 26.67
N PRO A 307 -24.91 -5.99 26.20
CA PRO A 307 -25.83 -6.93 26.86
C PRO A 307 -25.23 -8.33 26.99
N TRP A 308 -24.35 -8.71 26.05
CA TRP A 308 -23.62 -9.98 26.13
C TRP A 308 -22.60 -9.99 27.27
N LEU A 309 -21.87 -8.88 27.48
CA LEU A 309 -20.94 -8.77 28.60
C LEU A 309 -21.67 -9.01 29.93
N LEU A 310 -22.81 -8.35 30.15
CA LEU A 310 -23.58 -8.41 31.41
C LEU A 310 -24.38 -9.71 31.62
N GLY A 311 -24.33 -10.68 30.69
CA GLY A 311 -25.08 -11.93 30.79
C GLY A 311 -26.56 -11.84 30.41
N GLU A 312 -27.00 -10.71 29.82
CA GLU A 312 -28.39 -10.50 29.39
C GLU A 312 -28.71 -11.25 28.07
N THR A 313 -27.69 -11.65 27.31
CA THR A 313 -27.84 -12.45 26.09
C THR A 313 -26.60 -13.31 25.82
N GLU A 314 -26.76 -14.40 25.06
CA GLU A 314 -25.65 -15.20 24.53
C GLU A 314 -25.19 -14.76 23.13
N ASN A 315 -25.89 -13.82 22.48
CA ASN A 315 -25.44 -13.28 21.20
C ASN A 315 -24.27 -12.29 21.40
N ASN A 316 -23.04 -12.74 21.14
CA ASN A 316 -21.85 -11.90 21.22
C ASN A 316 -21.67 -10.89 20.06
N ARG A 317 -22.53 -10.94 19.02
CA ARG A 317 -22.41 -10.10 17.81
C ARG A 317 -23.01 -8.70 18.00
N GLN A 318 -22.61 -8.02 19.07
CA GLN A 318 -23.15 -6.74 19.49
C GLN A 318 -22.50 -5.56 18.74
N LEU A 319 -23.32 -4.56 18.40
CA LEU A 319 -22.96 -3.32 17.73
C LEU A 319 -23.44 -2.12 18.55
N ILE A 320 -22.79 -0.97 18.38
CA ILE A 320 -23.02 0.24 19.15
C ILE A 320 -23.86 1.21 18.30
N PRO A 321 -25.11 1.53 18.68
CA PRO A 321 -25.87 2.59 18.02
C PRO A 321 -25.29 3.95 18.42
N ILE A 322 -25.01 4.83 17.46
CA ILE A 322 -24.57 6.21 17.73
C ILE A 322 -25.66 7.26 17.51
N GLY A 323 -26.80 6.91 16.91
CA GLY A 323 -28.00 7.76 16.78
C GLY A 323 -28.37 8.09 15.33
N ASP A 324 -29.16 9.14 15.10
CA ASP A 324 -29.68 9.49 13.76
C ASP A 324 -28.55 9.60 12.70
N PRO A 325 -28.50 8.69 11.70
CA PRO A 325 -27.47 8.71 10.65
C PRO A 325 -27.61 9.91 9.70
N THR A 326 -28.70 10.67 9.79
CA THR A 326 -28.93 11.88 9.01
C THR A 326 -28.51 13.17 9.74
N LYS A 327 -28.17 13.09 11.03
CA LYS A 327 -27.68 14.23 11.82
C LYS A 327 -26.22 14.52 11.48
N ASP A 328 -25.87 15.79 11.33
CA ASP A 328 -24.49 16.22 11.09
C ASP A 328 -23.70 16.18 12.40
N ARG A 329 -22.64 15.38 12.45
CA ARG A 329 -21.81 15.20 13.67
C ARG A 329 -20.38 14.77 13.36
N ILE A 330 -19.48 14.96 14.33
CA ILE A 330 -18.12 14.42 14.28
C ILE A 330 -17.87 13.37 15.37
N VAL A 331 -17.06 12.36 15.03
CA VAL A 331 -16.57 11.35 15.95
C VAL A 331 -15.06 11.30 15.84
N VAL A 332 -14.38 11.64 16.93
CA VAL A 332 -12.92 11.64 17.07
C VAL A 332 -12.47 10.36 17.74
N GLY A 333 -11.41 9.74 17.24
CA GLY A 333 -10.80 8.56 17.87
C GLY A 333 -9.32 8.44 17.55
N HIS A 334 -8.68 7.39 18.03
CA HIS A 334 -7.29 7.07 17.72
C HIS A 334 -7.21 5.71 17.04
N HIS A 335 -6.95 5.69 15.73
CA HIS A 335 -7.23 4.54 14.85
C HIS A 335 -8.74 4.30 14.63
N ILE A 336 -9.52 5.39 14.49
CA ILE A 336 -11.01 5.40 14.40
C ILE A 336 -11.63 4.38 13.41
N GLY A 337 -10.89 3.93 12.39
CA GLY A 337 -11.34 2.86 11.50
C GLY A 337 -11.59 1.52 12.21
N TYR A 338 -10.96 1.29 13.36
CA TYR A 338 -11.22 0.15 14.26
C TYR A 338 -12.56 0.32 14.98
N ASP A 339 -12.77 1.47 15.61
CA ASP A 339 -13.96 1.77 16.43
C ASP A 339 -15.22 1.89 15.57
N ARG A 340 -15.08 2.56 14.42
CA ARG A 340 -16.13 2.69 13.40
C ARG A 340 -16.66 1.33 12.94
N ALA A 341 -15.83 0.29 12.88
CA ALA A 341 -16.26 -1.06 12.51
C ALA A 341 -17.19 -1.72 13.54
N ARG A 342 -17.52 -1.05 14.66
CA ARG A 342 -18.48 -1.51 15.67
C ARG A 342 -19.71 -0.63 15.77
N ILE A 343 -19.78 0.47 15.01
CA ILE A 343 -20.95 1.37 14.97
C ILE A 343 -22.03 0.77 14.07
N LEU A 344 -23.27 0.74 14.56
CA LEU A 344 -24.40 0.11 13.89
C LEU A 344 -24.75 0.78 12.55
N GLU A 345 -24.85 2.10 12.55
CA GLU A 345 -25.39 2.90 11.45
C GLU A 345 -24.46 2.99 10.23
N GLU A 346 -23.20 2.61 10.39
CA GLU A 346 -22.21 2.65 9.30
C GLU A 346 -22.37 1.52 8.27
N TYR A 347 -23.22 0.55 8.59
CA TYR A 347 -23.55 -0.64 7.79
C TYR A 347 -24.75 -0.47 6.83
N ASP A 348 -25.24 0.76 6.62
CA ASP A 348 -26.15 1.10 5.50
C ASP A 348 -25.35 1.19 4.18
N LEU A 349 -26.04 1.06 3.04
CA LEU A 349 -25.53 1.43 1.71
C LEU A 349 -25.41 2.96 1.56
N LYS A 350 -26.38 3.72 2.10
CA LYS A 350 -26.35 5.19 2.11
C LYS A 350 -25.24 5.68 3.02
N GLN A 351 -24.55 6.76 2.62
CA GLN A 351 -23.51 7.34 3.46
C GLN A 351 -24.15 8.13 4.61
N THR A 352 -23.74 7.84 5.85
CA THR A 352 -24.15 8.59 7.03
C THR A 352 -23.64 10.04 6.98
N ARG A 353 -24.25 10.91 7.78
CA ARG A 353 -23.78 12.27 8.06
C ARG A 353 -22.81 12.33 9.24
N THR A 354 -22.15 11.21 9.57
CA THR A 354 -21.12 11.12 10.62
C THR A 354 -19.71 11.33 10.05
N GLY A 355 -18.97 12.32 10.56
CA GLY A 355 -17.60 12.62 10.17
C GLY A 355 -16.55 12.01 11.11
N PHE A 356 -15.87 10.95 10.67
CA PHE A 356 -14.85 10.26 11.46
C PHE A 356 -13.46 10.89 11.31
N LEU A 357 -12.89 11.36 12.42
CA LEU A 357 -11.59 12.04 12.49
C LEU A 357 -10.57 11.18 13.26
N ASP A 358 -9.55 10.71 12.55
CA ASP A 358 -8.48 9.88 13.11
C ASP A 358 -7.29 10.72 13.63
N THR A 359 -7.12 10.79 14.95
CA THR A 359 -5.97 11.48 15.56
C THR A 359 -4.62 10.89 15.13
N MET A 360 -4.56 9.60 14.80
CA MET A 360 -3.33 8.97 14.31
C MET A 360 -2.94 9.50 12.93
N SER A 361 -3.88 9.54 11.97
CA SER A 361 -3.68 10.14 10.64
C SER A 361 -3.25 11.61 10.71
N LEU A 362 -3.93 12.41 11.55
CA LEU A 362 -3.57 13.82 11.75
C LEU A 362 -2.14 13.94 12.33
N HIS A 363 -1.75 13.06 13.27
CA HIS A 363 -0.40 13.04 13.83
C HIS A 363 0.67 12.65 12.80
N VAL A 364 0.42 11.61 12.00
CA VAL A 364 1.37 11.14 10.96
C VAL A 364 1.64 12.23 9.91
N ALA A 365 0.61 12.99 9.51
CA ALA A 365 0.76 14.09 8.57
C ALA A 365 1.67 15.23 9.08
N VAL A 366 1.62 15.53 10.39
CA VAL A 366 2.37 16.65 11.01
C VAL A 366 3.76 16.22 11.51
N ASN A 367 3.85 15.06 12.17
CA ASN A 367 5.01 14.62 12.94
C ASN A 367 5.43 13.16 12.65
N GLY A 368 4.86 12.48 11.66
CA GLY A 368 5.28 11.11 11.30
C GLY A 368 6.72 11.03 10.78
N MET A 369 7.34 9.85 10.89
CA MET A 369 8.70 9.54 10.40
C MET A 369 8.67 8.47 9.31
N CYS A 370 9.60 8.55 8.33
CA CYS A 370 9.76 7.46 7.36
C CYS A 370 10.44 6.23 7.97
N SER A 371 10.33 5.05 7.33
CA SER A 371 11.05 3.84 7.74
C SER A 371 12.53 4.05 8.05
N ARG A 372 13.24 4.86 7.26
CA ARG A 372 14.69 5.06 7.35
C ARG A 372 15.10 5.81 8.62
N GLN A 373 14.15 6.54 9.20
CA GLN A 373 14.26 7.18 10.51
C GLN A 373 13.93 6.22 11.66
N ARG A 374 13.00 5.25 11.45
CA ARG A 374 12.54 4.33 12.52
C ARG A 374 13.69 3.60 13.26
N PRO A 375 14.72 2.98 12.62
CA PRO A 375 15.83 2.37 13.35
C PRO A 375 16.62 3.33 14.25
N THR A 376 16.88 4.56 13.77
CA THR A 376 17.56 5.61 14.55
C THR A 376 16.70 6.06 15.72
N TRP A 377 15.39 6.24 15.50
CA TRP A 377 14.43 6.58 16.55
C TRP A 377 14.28 5.47 17.59
N HIS A 378 14.23 4.19 17.18
CA HIS A 378 14.23 3.05 18.11
C HIS A 378 15.51 2.99 18.96
N LYS A 379 16.69 3.27 18.37
CA LYS A 379 17.94 3.39 19.13
C LYS A 379 17.87 4.53 20.14
N TYR A 380 17.38 5.71 19.74
CA TYR A 380 17.19 6.84 20.65
C TYR A 380 16.19 6.51 21.77
N LYS A 381 15.01 5.94 21.46
CA LYS A 381 14.02 5.54 22.46
C LYS A 381 14.61 4.59 23.48
N LYS A 382 15.32 3.54 23.04
CA LYS A 382 15.98 2.59 23.96
C LYS A 382 17.07 3.27 24.81
N ASN A 383 17.90 4.13 24.22
CA ASN A 383 18.91 4.90 24.96
C ASN A 383 18.26 5.85 26.00
N ARG A 384 17.14 6.47 25.65
CA ARG A 384 16.37 7.36 26.53
C ARG A 384 15.68 6.58 27.65
N GLU A 385 15.04 5.46 27.36
CA GLU A 385 14.40 4.59 28.36
C GLU A 385 15.43 4.00 29.34
N GLU A 386 16.62 3.62 28.87
CA GLU A 386 17.68 3.13 29.75
C GLU A 386 18.32 4.28 30.55
N ARG A 387 18.42 5.52 30.02
CA ARG A 387 18.76 6.72 30.81
C ARG A 387 17.69 7.02 31.88
N GLU A 388 16.41 6.99 31.53
CA GLU A 388 15.28 7.17 32.45
C GLU A 388 15.32 6.10 33.57
N ARG A 389 15.64 4.84 33.23
CA ARG A 389 15.89 3.75 34.20
C ARG A 389 17.11 3.99 35.08
N ILE A 390 18.24 4.41 34.52
CA ILE A 390 19.50 4.61 35.27
C ILE A 390 19.39 5.82 36.21
N ALA A 391 18.73 6.90 35.78
CA ALA A 391 18.44 8.06 36.62
C ALA A 391 17.43 7.78 37.74
N ASN A 392 16.62 6.71 37.61
CA ASN A 392 15.75 6.18 38.66
C ASN A 392 16.44 5.14 39.57
N LYS A 393 17.73 4.84 39.35
CA LYS A 393 18.59 4.17 40.34
C LYS A 393 19.19 5.23 41.29
N ASP A 394 19.95 4.76 42.28
CA ASP A 394 20.73 5.57 43.22
C ASP A 394 21.51 6.71 42.51
N PRO A 395 21.26 8.02 42.80
CA PRO A 395 21.72 9.13 41.98
C PRO A 395 23.22 9.16 41.70
N ASP A 396 24.04 8.87 42.73
CA ASP A 396 25.51 8.91 42.61
C ASP A 396 26.03 7.81 41.68
N GLN A 397 25.41 6.62 41.69
CA GLN A 397 25.75 5.54 40.76
C GLN A 397 25.23 5.81 39.36
N GLY A 398 24.01 6.33 39.23
CA GLY A 398 23.38 6.62 37.95
C GLY A 398 24.15 7.64 37.11
N ILE A 399 24.68 8.69 37.74
CA ILE A 399 25.52 9.69 37.06
C ILE A 399 26.81 9.06 36.52
N ILE A 400 27.47 8.17 37.28
CA ILE A 400 28.69 7.48 36.86
C ILE A 400 28.41 6.48 35.71
N GLU A 401 27.31 5.74 35.78
CA GLU A 401 26.90 4.78 34.74
C GLU A 401 26.50 5.48 33.41
N ILE A 402 25.91 6.68 33.47
CA ILE A 402 25.62 7.50 32.29
C ILE A 402 26.92 8.06 31.68
N LEU A 403 27.79 8.69 32.48
CA LEU A 403 29.02 9.33 31.99
C LEU A 403 30.07 8.35 31.42
N SER A 404 30.07 7.10 31.90
CA SER A 404 30.98 6.06 31.40
C SER A 404 30.54 5.45 30.07
N ASN A 405 29.25 5.43 29.77
CA ASN A 405 28.70 4.84 28.55
C ASN A 405 28.85 5.78 27.33
N ARG A 406 29.96 5.68 26.61
CA ARG A 406 30.20 6.45 25.36
C ARG A 406 29.07 6.34 24.33
N THR A 407 28.39 5.20 24.23
CA THR A 407 27.22 4.96 23.36
C THR A 407 25.95 5.71 23.77
N MET A 408 25.92 6.31 24.96
CA MET A 408 24.87 7.26 25.36
C MET A 408 25.14 8.68 24.85
N HIS A 409 26.37 9.02 24.49
CA HIS A 409 26.80 10.38 24.12
C HIS A 409 26.83 10.64 22.60
N ASP A 410 26.22 9.78 21.78
CA ASP A 410 26.01 10.07 20.36
C ASP A 410 25.15 11.35 20.19
N GLU A 411 25.55 12.24 19.28
CA GLU A 411 24.77 13.43 18.93
C GLU A 411 23.41 13.01 18.34
N VAL A 412 22.32 13.41 19.01
CA VAL A 412 20.95 13.10 18.58
C VAL A 412 20.58 14.01 17.40
N GLU A 413 20.19 13.42 16.27
CA GLU A 413 19.72 14.21 15.13
C GLU A 413 18.44 15.01 15.50
N PRO A 414 18.36 16.34 15.24
CA PRO A 414 17.29 17.18 15.78
C PRO A 414 15.85 16.79 15.38
N TRP A 415 15.66 16.06 14.28
CA TRP A 415 14.34 15.55 13.87
C TRP A 415 13.78 14.48 14.81
N VAL A 416 14.63 13.78 15.58
CA VAL A 416 14.22 12.71 16.50
C VAL A 416 13.29 13.26 17.59
N GLU A 417 13.51 14.50 18.03
CA GLU A 417 12.67 15.23 18.98
C GLU A 417 11.49 15.97 18.31
N LYS A 418 11.18 15.64 17.06
CA LYS A 418 10.05 16.20 16.27
C LYS A 418 9.12 15.11 15.75
N SER A 419 9.27 13.87 16.23
CA SER A 419 8.53 12.70 15.78
C SER A 419 8.36 11.63 16.85
N SER A 420 7.29 10.84 16.73
CA SER A 420 6.97 9.69 17.57
C SER A 420 6.41 8.53 16.73
N ILE A 421 6.39 7.32 17.31
CA ILE A 421 5.62 6.21 16.75
C ILE A 421 4.13 6.49 16.91
N ASN A 422 3.34 6.01 15.95
CA ASN A 422 1.91 6.27 15.78
C ASN A 422 0.99 5.81 16.95
N SER A 423 1.49 5.14 18.00
CA SER A 423 0.63 4.58 19.06
C SER A 423 0.26 5.63 20.11
N LEU A 424 -1.00 5.67 20.57
CA LEU A 424 -1.49 6.71 21.50
C LEU A 424 -0.59 6.96 22.72
N ARG A 425 0.00 5.93 23.32
CA ARG A 425 1.01 6.04 24.39
C ARG A 425 2.23 6.86 23.96
N ASP A 426 2.78 6.59 22.77
CA ASP A 426 3.96 7.28 22.23
C ASP A 426 3.60 8.71 21.80
N VAL A 427 2.41 8.91 21.22
CA VAL A 427 1.88 10.20 20.78
C VAL A 427 1.54 11.11 21.98
N ALA A 428 0.98 10.56 23.06
CA ALA A 428 0.74 11.27 24.31
C ALA A 428 2.05 11.58 25.06
N LYS A 429 3.02 10.64 25.12
CA LYS A 429 4.36 10.92 25.66
C LYS A 429 5.13 11.96 24.82
N PHE A 430 4.75 12.17 23.56
CA PHE A 430 5.31 13.20 22.68
C PHE A 430 4.66 14.59 22.84
N HIS A 431 3.32 14.69 22.72
CA HIS A 431 2.62 16.00 22.78
C HIS A 431 2.28 16.48 24.20
N LEU A 432 1.95 15.55 25.11
CA LEU A 432 1.48 15.85 26.47
C LEU A 432 2.54 15.54 27.55
N ASN A 433 3.61 14.81 27.19
CA ASN A 433 4.57 14.20 28.10
C ASN A 433 3.93 13.26 29.16
N VAL A 434 2.71 12.76 28.89
CA VAL A 434 1.98 11.81 29.74
C VAL A 434 2.39 10.38 29.37
N THR A 435 2.55 9.51 30.37
CA THR A 435 2.86 8.08 30.16
C THR A 435 1.62 7.24 30.49
N ILE A 436 1.00 6.64 29.46
CA ILE A 436 -0.18 5.78 29.59
C ILE A 436 0.27 4.34 29.91
N ASP A 437 -0.20 3.74 31.01
CA ASP A 437 -0.03 2.29 31.21
C ASP A 437 -1.03 1.49 30.35
N LYS A 438 -0.66 0.26 29.98
CA LYS A 438 -1.45 -0.65 29.12
C LYS A 438 -1.64 -2.04 29.73
N SER A 439 -1.22 -2.25 30.98
CA SER A 439 -1.50 -3.48 31.75
C SER A 439 -2.97 -3.87 31.68
N ALA A 440 -3.88 -2.95 32.00
CA ALA A 440 -5.34 -3.11 31.89
C ALA A 440 -5.88 -3.31 30.46
N ARG A 441 -5.07 -3.13 29.41
CA ARG A 441 -5.44 -3.44 28.03
C ARG A 441 -5.24 -4.91 27.69
N ASP A 442 -4.14 -5.48 28.18
CA ASP A 442 -3.76 -6.86 27.89
C ASP A 442 -4.77 -7.85 28.54
N ASP A 443 -5.45 -7.44 29.61
CA ASP A 443 -6.63 -8.10 30.19
C ASP A 443 -7.72 -8.44 29.14
N PHE A 444 -8.06 -7.53 28.21
CA PHE A 444 -9.03 -7.82 27.13
C PHE A 444 -8.54 -8.85 26.11
N GLY A 445 -7.24 -9.18 26.13
CA GLY A 445 -6.66 -10.26 25.36
C GLY A 445 -6.64 -11.59 26.12
N GLU A 446 -6.36 -11.56 27.42
CA GLU A 446 -6.03 -12.76 28.21
C GLU A 446 -7.17 -13.30 29.10
N LEU A 447 -8.13 -12.45 29.51
CA LEU A 447 -9.20 -12.81 30.44
C LEU A 447 -10.48 -13.36 29.77
N SER A 448 -11.28 -14.05 30.57
CA SER A 448 -12.64 -14.49 30.25
C SER A 448 -13.69 -13.37 30.39
N ARG A 449 -14.92 -13.63 29.89
CA ARG A 449 -16.10 -12.74 30.03
C ARG A 449 -16.37 -12.44 31.51
N GLU A 450 -16.23 -13.46 32.34
CA GLU A 450 -16.51 -13.44 33.77
C GLU A 450 -15.46 -12.63 34.55
N GLU A 451 -14.17 -12.83 34.28
CA GLU A 451 -13.08 -12.06 34.92
C GLU A 451 -13.11 -10.56 34.52
N VAL A 452 -13.55 -10.25 33.29
CA VAL A 452 -13.76 -8.87 32.83
C VAL A 452 -14.97 -8.20 33.50
N LEU A 453 -16.00 -8.96 33.89
CA LEU A 453 -17.10 -8.45 34.72
C LEU A 453 -16.67 -8.13 36.17
N GLU A 454 -15.74 -8.92 36.72
CA GLU A 454 -15.18 -8.66 38.06
C GLU A 454 -14.37 -7.36 38.06
N LYS A 455 -13.50 -7.15 37.06
CA LYS A 455 -12.69 -5.93 36.89
C LYS A 455 -13.40 -4.72 36.25
N LEU A 456 -14.70 -4.81 35.97
CA LEU A 456 -15.42 -3.87 35.08
C LEU A 456 -15.18 -2.38 35.38
N ASP A 457 -15.16 -1.97 36.65
CA ASP A 457 -15.02 -0.57 37.03
C ASP A 457 -13.57 -0.03 36.82
N GLU A 458 -12.55 -0.89 36.90
CA GLU A 458 -11.16 -0.57 36.57
C GLU A 458 -10.98 -0.40 35.07
N LEU A 459 -11.56 -1.32 34.28
CA LEU A 459 -11.49 -1.31 32.82
C LEU A 459 -12.28 -0.14 32.21
N LEU A 460 -13.40 0.27 32.81
CA LEU A 460 -14.13 1.50 32.45
C LEU A 460 -13.30 2.76 32.69
N GLU A 461 -12.59 2.84 33.81
CA GLU A 461 -11.73 4.00 34.12
C GLU A 461 -10.51 4.09 33.20
N TYR A 462 -9.96 2.94 32.77
CA TYR A 462 -8.96 2.85 31.70
C TYR A 462 -9.52 3.38 30.36
N CYS A 463 -10.68 2.90 29.90
CA CYS A 463 -11.28 3.37 28.63
C CYS A 463 -11.59 4.87 28.68
N ALA A 464 -12.12 5.37 29.80
CA ALA A 464 -12.32 6.81 30.01
C ALA A 464 -11.00 7.61 30.08
N ALA A 465 -9.88 6.98 30.44
CA ALA A 465 -8.57 7.61 30.39
C ALA A 465 -8.03 7.70 28.95
N ASP A 466 -8.20 6.67 28.12
CA ASP A 466 -7.74 6.68 26.73
C ASP A 466 -8.60 7.62 25.86
N VAL A 467 -9.91 7.70 26.09
CA VAL A 467 -10.81 8.72 25.50
C VAL A 467 -10.39 10.15 25.90
N SER A 468 -10.15 10.39 27.19
CA SER A 468 -9.70 11.71 27.68
C SER A 468 -8.35 12.10 27.09
N THR A 469 -7.42 11.16 27.00
CA THR A 469 -6.09 11.39 26.41
C THR A 469 -6.17 11.60 24.90
N THR A 470 -7.08 10.90 24.21
CA THR A 470 -7.34 11.10 22.77
C THR A 470 -7.87 12.50 22.48
N HIS A 471 -8.80 13.03 23.29
CA HIS A 471 -9.27 14.42 23.14
C HIS A 471 -8.17 15.45 23.40
N GLN A 472 -7.32 15.23 24.41
CA GLN A 472 -6.18 16.12 24.68
C GLN A 472 -5.14 16.11 23.54
N VAL A 473 -4.82 14.94 22.98
CA VAL A 473 -3.97 14.81 21.78
C VAL A 473 -4.63 15.48 20.57
N TYR A 474 -5.92 15.24 20.32
CA TYR A 474 -6.69 15.85 19.24
C TYR A 474 -6.63 17.39 19.27
N SER A 475 -6.81 17.98 20.46
CA SER A 475 -6.80 19.42 20.68
C SER A 475 -5.46 20.08 20.30
N ILE A 476 -4.35 19.35 20.41
CA ILE A 476 -3.01 19.79 19.95
C ILE A 476 -2.81 19.48 18.46
N VAL A 477 -3.23 18.30 17.99
CA VAL A 477 -2.87 17.78 16.68
C VAL A 477 -3.73 18.36 15.56
N LEU A 478 -5.03 18.63 15.77
CA LEU A 478 -5.90 19.20 14.73
C LEU A 478 -5.45 20.62 14.29
N PRO A 479 -5.16 21.59 15.18
CA PRO A 479 -4.67 22.91 14.75
C PRO A 479 -3.35 22.82 13.98
N ASN A 480 -2.45 21.91 14.40
CA ASN A 480 -1.20 21.65 13.69
C ASN A 480 -1.44 21.01 12.32
N PHE A 481 -2.41 20.09 12.17
CA PHE A 481 -2.80 19.54 10.88
C PHE A 481 -3.34 20.63 9.94
N LEU A 482 -4.25 21.49 10.41
CA LEU A 482 -4.81 22.59 9.60
C LEU A 482 -3.73 23.61 9.18
N ASN A 483 -2.72 23.84 10.02
CA ASN A 483 -1.55 24.65 9.65
C ASN A 483 -0.68 24.00 8.56
N VAL A 484 -0.63 22.67 8.48
CA VAL A 484 0.14 21.89 7.49
C VAL A 484 -0.65 21.66 6.19
N CYS A 485 -1.94 21.35 6.28
CA CYS A 485 -2.85 21.09 5.17
C CYS A 485 -3.88 22.22 5.06
N GLN A 486 -3.43 23.38 4.60
CA GLN A 486 -4.17 24.65 4.66
C GLN A 486 -5.41 24.71 3.74
N HIS A 487 -5.46 23.90 2.67
CA HIS A 487 -6.56 23.92 1.70
C HIS A 487 -7.73 23.02 2.15
N PRO A 488 -9.00 23.50 2.18
CA PRO A 488 -10.12 22.80 2.82
C PRO A 488 -10.42 21.41 2.24
N VAL A 489 -10.17 21.22 0.94
CA VAL A 489 -10.20 19.90 0.25
C VAL A 489 -9.43 18.80 1.00
N SER A 490 -8.30 19.12 1.64
CA SER A 490 -7.50 18.13 2.39
C SER A 490 -8.14 17.67 3.70
N PHE A 491 -9.06 18.45 4.28
CA PHE A 491 -9.89 18.01 5.40
C PHE A 491 -11.16 17.30 4.89
N ALA A 492 -11.83 17.87 3.90
CA ALA A 492 -13.06 17.33 3.31
C ALA A 492 -12.90 15.88 2.83
N ALA A 493 -11.81 15.56 2.12
CA ALA A 493 -11.56 14.22 1.59
C ALA A 493 -11.41 13.15 2.69
N LEU A 494 -10.87 13.52 3.87
CA LEU A 494 -10.71 12.58 5.00
C LEU A 494 -12.07 12.04 5.48
N ARG A 495 -13.11 12.87 5.49
CA ARG A 495 -14.49 12.46 5.84
C ARG A 495 -14.96 11.25 5.02
N HIS A 496 -14.65 11.24 3.72
CA HIS A 496 -15.00 10.13 2.84
C HIS A 496 -14.05 8.93 3.00
N LEU A 497 -12.74 9.16 3.08
CA LEU A 497 -11.74 8.09 3.24
C LEU A 497 -11.93 7.27 4.53
N SER A 498 -12.42 7.88 5.62
CA SER A 498 -12.78 7.17 6.85
C SER A 498 -14.08 6.35 6.75
N SER A 499 -14.98 6.68 5.80
CA SER A 499 -16.37 6.17 5.72
C SER A 499 -16.63 5.09 4.65
N VAL A 500 -15.54 4.51 4.12
CA VAL A 500 -15.51 3.43 3.12
C VAL A 500 -16.28 2.16 3.55
N ILE A 501 -16.79 1.41 2.57
CA ILE A 501 -17.61 0.20 2.77
C ILE A 501 -17.41 -0.81 1.62
N LEU A 502 -17.36 -2.09 1.95
CA LEU A 502 -17.23 -3.19 1.01
C LEU A 502 -18.37 -4.22 1.19
N PRO A 503 -19.33 -4.33 0.25
CA PRO A 503 -20.38 -5.34 0.30
C PRO A 503 -19.86 -6.75 -0.04
N VAL A 504 -20.41 -7.76 0.64
CA VAL A 504 -20.13 -9.18 0.47
C VAL A 504 -21.41 -10.01 0.54
N ASN A 505 -21.39 -11.20 -0.05
CA ASN A 505 -22.48 -12.17 0.05
C ASN A 505 -21.92 -13.58 0.37
N GLU A 506 -22.75 -14.62 0.25
CA GLU A 506 -22.45 -16.02 0.57
C GLU A 506 -21.12 -16.52 -0.02
N SER A 507 -20.74 -16.00 -1.18
CA SER A 507 -19.50 -16.36 -1.84
C SER A 507 -18.24 -15.98 -1.06
N TRP A 508 -18.31 -15.09 -0.05
CA TRP A 508 -17.22 -14.81 0.88
C TRP A 508 -16.88 -16.02 1.76
N ASN A 509 -17.88 -16.61 2.41
CA ASN A 509 -17.70 -17.78 3.28
C ASN A 509 -17.25 -19.00 2.45
N ALA A 510 -17.86 -19.17 1.27
CA ALA A 510 -17.45 -20.20 0.32
C ALA A 510 -16.00 -20.00 -0.19
N TYR A 511 -15.57 -18.76 -0.45
CA TYR A 511 -14.20 -18.42 -0.82
C TYR A 511 -13.19 -18.82 0.26
N ILE A 512 -13.44 -18.43 1.53
CA ILE A 512 -12.54 -18.78 2.63
C ILE A 512 -12.43 -20.31 2.77
N ALA A 513 -13.56 -21.02 2.75
CA ALA A 513 -13.58 -22.48 2.82
C ALA A 513 -12.86 -23.15 1.63
N ASN A 514 -13.12 -22.70 0.40
CA ASN A 514 -12.51 -23.26 -0.81
C ASN A 514 -11.01 -22.98 -0.91
N ALA A 515 -10.56 -21.77 -0.53
CA ALA A 515 -9.16 -21.41 -0.52
C ALA A 515 -8.38 -22.23 0.52
N ASP A 516 -8.93 -22.42 1.72
CA ASP A 516 -8.28 -23.20 2.77
C ASP A 516 -8.31 -24.71 2.50
N ALA A 517 -9.42 -25.24 1.98
CA ALA A 517 -9.51 -26.64 1.52
C ALA A 517 -8.54 -26.91 0.35
N THR A 518 -8.39 -25.98 -0.58
CA THR A 518 -7.41 -26.06 -1.69
C THR A 518 -5.98 -26.02 -1.15
N TYR A 519 -5.68 -25.13 -0.21
CA TYR A 519 -4.39 -25.07 0.47
C TYR A 519 -4.05 -26.38 1.18
N HIS A 520 -4.96 -26.91 2.00
CA HIS A 520 -4.77 -28.16 2.72
C HIS A 520 -4.62 -29.36 1.78
N LYS A 521 -5.41 -29.46 0.71
CA LYS A 521 -5.30 -30.50 -0.32
C LYS A 521 -3.93 -30.49 -1.00
N LEU A 522 -3.42 -29.31 -1.36
CA LEU A 522 -2.11 -29.16 -1.99
C LEU A 522 -0.95 -29.42 -1.01
N SER A 523 -1.05 -28.95 0.24
CA SER A 523 -0.01 -29.21 1.26
C SER A 523 0.06 -30.70 1.62
N ALA A 524 -1.09 -31.35 1.85
CA ALA A 524 -1.17 -32.74 2.27
C ALA A 524 -0.47 -33.71 1.29
N SER A 525 -0.70 -33.57 -0.03
CA SER A 525 -0.07 -34.44 -1.03
C SER A 525 1.46 -34.31 -1.07
N VAL A 526 1.98 -33.10 -0.89
CA VAL A 526 3.43 -32.84 -0.84
C VAL A 526 4.03 -33.32 0.47
N GLU A 527 3.34 -33.07 1.59
CA GLU A 527 3.76 -33.54 2.91
C GLU A 527 3.78 -35.07 3.02
N GLU A 528 2.78 -35.76 2.49
CA GLU A 528 2.72 -37.22 2.46
C GLU A 528 3.91 -37.82 1.69
N ARG A 529 4.22 -37.29 0.51
CA ARG A 529 5.40 -37.71 -0.28
C ARG A 529 6.71 -37.39 0.45
N LEU A 530 6.83 -36.23 1.10
CA LEU A 530 7.99 -35.90 1.93
C LEU A 530 8.14 -36.80 3.15
N LYS A 531 7.03 -37.17 3.82
CA LYS A 531 7.01 -38.11 4.96
C LYS A 531 7.46 -39.50 4.50
N GLY A 532 6.95 -40.00 3.37
CA GLY A 532 7.41 -41.26 2.78
C GLY A 532 8.88 -41.27 2.32
N LEU A 533 9.42 -40.13 1.87
CA LEU A 533 10.87 -39.99 1.61
C LEU A 533 11.69 -39.97 2.91
N ALA A 534 11.20 -39.32 3.97
CA ALA A 534 11.84 -39.33 5.28
C ALA A 534 11.82 -40.73 5.94
N GLU A 535 10.74 -41.49 5.77
CA GLU A 535 10.62 -42.86 6.27
C GLU A 535 11.59 -43.80 5.55
N LYS A 536 11.62 -43.78 4.21
CA LYS A 536 12.62 -44.53 3.40
C LYS A 536 14.07 -44.16 3.75
N ALA A 537 14.36 -42.89 3.97
CA ALA A 537 15.67 -42.49 4.47
C ALA A 537 15.93 -43.06 5.87
N ALA A 538 14.95 -43.03 6.78
CA ALA A 538 15.10 -43.57 8.14
C ALA A 538 15.17 -45.11 8.21
N GLU A 539 14.89 -45.84 7.13
CA GLU A 539 15.16 -47.29 6.97
C GLU A 539 16.65 -47.56 6.75
N LEU A 540 17.38 -46.69 6.04
CA LEU A 540 18.84 -46.80 5.83
C LEU A 540 19.67 -46.67 7.12
N ASN A 541 19.03 -46.34 8.25
CA ASN A 541 19.64 -46.45 9.57
C ASN A 541 20.03 -47.89 9.93
N ASP A 542 19.29 -48.85 9.38
CA ASP A 542 19.34 -50.26 9.73
C ASP A 542 20.05 -51.10 8.61
N ASP A 543 20.66 -50.41 7.63
CA ASP A 543 21.45 -50.95 6.51
C ASP A 543 22.88 -51.35 6.95
N PRO A 544 23.30 -52.63 6.77
CA PRO A 544 24.64 -53.10 7.12
C PRO A 544 25.80 -52.36 6.43
N GLU A 545 25.62 -51.93 5.18
CA GLU A 545 26.66 -51.24 4.40
C GLU A 545 26.71 -49.72 4.73
N ALA A 546 25.71 -49.21 5.45
CA ALA A 546 25.54 -47.79 5.78
C ALA A 546 25.67 -46.87 4.55
N SER A 547 24.98 -47.24 3.47
CA SER A 547 25.00 -46.59 2.14
C SER A 547 24.80 -45.06 2.17
N TRP A 548 24.06 -44.54 3.15
CA TRP A 548 23.90 -43.11 3.42
C TRP A 548 25.20 -42.34 3.64
N LYS A 549 26.31 -43.01 3.96
CA LYS A 549 27.65 -42.38 4.07
C LYS A 549 28.24 -41.96 2.72
N ASN A 550 27.81 -42.61 1.64
CA ASN A 550 28.28 -42.34 0.27
C ASN A 550 27.35 -41.39 -0.49
N ASP A 551 26.10 -41.25 -0.06
CA ASP A 551 25.11 -40.31 -0.60
C ASP A 551 25.46 -38.84 -0.22
N PRO A 552 25.69 -37.93 -1.20
CA PRO A 552 26.06 -36.54 -0.92
C PRO A 552 25.04 -35.70 -0.14
N TRP A 553 23.76 -36.07 -0.19
CA TRP A 553 22.66 -35.38 0.50
C TRP A 553 22.41 -35.99 1.87
N LEU A 554 22.25 -37.32 1.95
CA LEU A 554 21.90 -38.01 3.19
C LEU A 554 23.04 -38.01 4.21
N ARG A 555 24.31 -37.96 3.78
CA ARG A 555 25.48 -37.82 4.68
C ARG A 555 25.46 -36.54 5.52
N GLN A 556 24.68 -35.52 5.12
CA GLN A 556 24.55 -34.25 5.86
C GLN A 556 23.61 -34.33 7.07
N LEU A 557 22.90 -35.46 7.26
CA LEU A 557 21.95 -35.65 8.35
C LEU A 557 22.63 -36.19 9.62
N ASP A 558 22.05 -35.90 10.79
CA ASP A 558 22.55 -36.38 12.09
C ASP A 558 22.07 -37.82 12.36
N TRP A 559 22.83 -38.79 11.86
CA TRP A 559 22.57 -40.23 12.02
C TRP A 559 22.85 -40.78 13.42
N THR A 560 23.11 -39.95 14.44
CA THR A 560 23.43 -40.47 15.77
C THR A 560 22.25 -41.22 16.40
N THR A 561 22.43 -42.52 16.63
CA THR A 561 21.49 -43.38 17.33
C THR A 561 21.85 -43.45 18.81
N LYS A 562 20.87 -43.21 19.68
CA LYS A 562 21.01 -43.46 21.13
C LYS A 562 20.51 -44.88 21.41
N PRO A 563 21.25 -45.71 22.16
CA PRO A 563 20.81 -47.07 22.49
C PRO A 563 19.50 -47.03 23.27
N ILE A 564 18.63 -48.01 23.02
CA ILE A 564 17.32 -48.10 23.67
C ILE A 564 17.54 -48.34 25.16
N ARG A 565 17.09 -47.41 26.01
CA ARG A 565 17.19 -47.57 27.46
C ARG A 565 16.24 -48.68 27.89
N MET A 566 16.79 -49.78 28.37
CA MET A 566 16.02 -50.88 28.96
C MET A 566 15.83 -50.66 30.46
N VAL A 567 14.73 -51.19 30.99
CA VAL A 567 14.38 -51.25 32.41
C VAL A 567 14.32 -52.73 32.77
N LYS A 568 15.06 -53.11 33.82
CA LYS A 568 15.10 -54.50 34.28
C LYS A 568 13.72 -55.02 34.66
N GLY A 569 13.47 -56.29 34.36
CA GLY A 569 12.32 -57.02 34.91
C GLY A 569 12.29 -56.90 36.44
N LYS A 570 11.10 -56.69 37.03
CA LYS A 570 10.93 -56.64 38.48
C LYS A 570 10.85 -58.04 39.10
N ARG A 571 10.64 -59.09 38.30
CA ARG A 571 10.60 -60.50 38.74
C ARG A 571 11.74 -61.31 38.14
N LYS A 572 12.25 -62.29 38.89
CA LYS A 572 13.34 -63.19 38.45
C LYS A 572 12.84 -64.07 37.29
N GLY A 573 13.31 -63.80 36.06
CA GLY A 573 12.86 -64.45 34.83
C GLY A 573 11.99 -63.56 33.91
N GLU A 574 11.59 -62.36 34.35
CA GLU A 574 10.91 -61.36 33.53
C GLU A 574 11.93 -60.67 32.60
N LYS A 575 11.67 -60.63 31.29
CA LYS A 575 12.57 -60.00 30.32
C LYS A 575 12.61 -58.48 30.51
N ASP A 576 13.80 -57.90 30.38
CA ASP A 576 13.99 -56.45 30.36
C ASP A 576 13.13 -55.79 29.26
N ARG A 577 12.52 -54.65 29.59
CA ARG A 577 11.57 -53.94 28.74
C ARG A 577 12.04 -52.51 28.44
N PRO A 578 11.75 -51.91 27.28
CA PRO A 578 12.11 -50.51 27.02
C PRO A 578 11.52 -49.57 28.08
N ALA A 579 12.28 -48.56 28.49
CA ALA A 579 11.79 -47.49 29.34
C ALA A 579 10.65 -46.74 28.64
N ALA A 580 9.56 -46.48 29.37
CA ALA A 580 8.44 -45.69 28.90
C ALA A 580 8.89 -44.25 28.52
N ASN A 581 8.09 -43.60 27.68
CA ASN A 581 8.27 -42.21 27.24
C ASN A 581 9.58 -41.90 26.47
N GLN A 582 10.25 -42.93 25.93
CA GLN A 582 11.36 -42.72 24.98
C GLN A 582 10.83 -42.23 23.62
N LYS A 583 11.25 -41.04 23.19
CA LYS A 583 10.92 -40.47 21.87
C LYS A 583 11.59 -41.29 20.76
N MET A 584 10.79 -42.03 19.98
CA MET A 584 11.18 -42.83 18.81
C MET A 584 12.45 -43.68 19.04
N PRO A 585 12.41 -44.73 19.88
CA PRO A 585 13.59 -45.57 20.17
C PRO A 585 14.20 -46.18 18.90
N GLY A 586 15.52 -46.44 18.92
CA GLY A 586 16.27 -46.99 17.78
C GLY A 586 16.63 -45.97 16.68
N LYS A 587 15.68 -45.16 16.21
CA LYS A 587 15.85 -44.29 15.03
C LYS A 587 16.86 -43.13 15.22
N PRO A 588 17.41 -42.54 14.13
CA PRO A 588 18.49 -41.54 14.22
C PRO A 588 18.00 -40.19 14.75
N LYS A 589 18.94 -39.35 15.22
CA LYS A 589 18.63 -38.05 15.82
C LYS A 589 17.93 -37.09 14.85
N TRP A 590 18.37 -36.99 13.59
CA TRP A 590 17.71 -36.14 12.59
C TRP A 590 16.21 -36.47 12.42
N TYR A 591 15.87 -37.76 12.45
CA TYR A 591 14.49 -38.23 12.33
C TYR A 591 13.70 -37.95 13.61
N LYS A 592 14.30 -38.17 14.79
CA LYS A 592 13.71 -37.79 16.09
C LYS A 592 13.37 -36.31 16.18
N ASP A 593 14.21 -35.45 15.61
CA ASP A 593 14.04 -34.00 15.71
C ASP A 593 12.91 -33.46 14.81
N LEU A 594 12.46 -34.22 13.80
CA LEU A 594 11.25 -33.91 13.02
C LEU A 594 9.94 -34.03 13.82
N PHE A 595 9.89 -34.83 14.89
CA PHE A 595 8.64 -35.09 15.63
C PHE A 595 8.44 -34.09 16.78
N THR A 596 7.28 -33.42 16.80
CA THR A 596 6.83 -32.56 17.91
C THR A 596 5.49 -33.07 18.41
N LYS A 597 5.37 -33.37 19.72
CA LYS A 597 4.16 -33.99 20.33
C LYS A 597 3.62 -35.19 19.50
N ASN A 598 4.53 -36.07 19.06
CA ASN A 598 4.30 -37.24 18.19
C ASN A 598 3.81 -36.96 16.74
N VAL A 599 3.68 -35.71 16.32
CA VAL A 599 3.40 -35.34 14.91
C VAL A 599 4.70 -35.04 14.18
N MET A 600 4.90 -35.60 12.97
CA MET A 600 6.07 -35.28 12.14
C MET A 600 5.90 -33.91 11.45
N ASN A 601 6.68 -32.91 11.88
CA ASN A 601 6.67 -31.54 11.36
C ASN A 601 7.66 -31.38 10.19
N LEU A 602 7.31 -31.99 9.06
CA LEU A 602 8.09 -31.95 7.82
C LEU A 602 7.33 -31.20 6.73
N THR A 603 7.91 -30.10 6.25
CA THR A 603 7.34 -29.24 5.20
C THR A 603 8.41 -28.83 4.18
N VAL A 604 8.00 -28.26 3.05
CA VAL A 604 8.88 -27.60 2.05
C VAL A 604 9.70 -26.41 2.59
N ARG A 605 9.50 -26.01 3.86
CA ARG A 605 10.28 -24.98 4.57
C ARG A 605 11.26 -25.57 5.59
N THR A 606 11.14 -26.86 5.93
CA THR A 606 12.04 -27.56 6.85
C THR A 606 13.40 -27.79 6.16
N ARG A 607 14.52 -27.46 6.83
CA ARG A 607 15.90 -27.56 6.27
C ARG A 607 16.26 -28.95 5.71
N ILE A 608 15.58 -30.01 6.16
CA ILE A 608 15.81 -31.39 5.70
C ILE A 608 15.13 -31.68 4.34
N ALA A 609 14.09 -30.95 3.94
CA ALA A 609 13.34 -31.22 2.70
C ALA A 609 14.19 -31.10 1.41
N PRO A 610 15.10 -30.10 1.24
CA PRO A 610 16.03 -30.07 0.11
C PRO A 610 16.98 -31.28 -0.01
N LEU A 611 17.28 -31.97 1.11
CA LEU A 611 18.11 -33.18 1.13
C LEU A 611 17.30 -34.42 0.78
N LEU A 612 16.09 -34.56 1.34
CA LEU A 612 15.16 -35.65 0.99
C LEU A 612 14.70 -35.57 -0.47
N LEU A 613 14.58 -34.35 -1.02
CA LEU A 613 14.31 -34.12 -2.44
C LEU A 613 15.57 -34.15 -3.32
N ARG A 614 16.76 -34.46 -2.76
CA ARG A 614 18.06 -34.53 -3.47
C ARG A 614 18.24 -33.40 -4.49
N LEU A 615 18.09 -32.15 -4.04
CA LEU A 615 18.18 -30.99 -4.94
C LEU A 615 19.61 -30.77 -5.45
N ALA A 616 19.73 -30.38 -6.71
CA ALA A 616 21.01 -30.13 -7.38
C ALA A 616 21.00 -28.79 -8.15
N TRP A 617 22.16 -28.18 -8.34
CA TRP A 617 22.36 -26.96 -9.13
C TRP A 617 23.27 -27.24 -10.32
N ASP A 618 22.80 -27.02 -11.56
CA ASP A 618 23.44 -27.44 -12.82
C ASP A 618 23.92 -28.92 -12.77
N GLY A 619 23.23 -29.78 -12.00
CA GLY A 619 23.56 -31.20 -11.77
C GLY A 619 24.41 -31.50 -10.52
N HIS A 620 24.99 -30.49 -9.87
CA HIS A 620 25.84 -30.65 -8.68
C HIS A 620 25.02 -30.65 -7.36
N PRO A 621 25.30 -31.51 -6.37
CA PRO A 621 24.47 -31.63 -5.16
C PRO A 621 24.49 -30.38 -4.28
N LEU A 622 23.32 -30.02 -3.72
CA LEU A 622 23.19 -28.95 -2.73
C LEU A 622 23.67 -29.37 -1.33
N ILE A 623 24.41 -28.49 -0.68
CA ILE A 623 24.99 -28.68 0.67
C ILE A 623 24.67 -27.48 1.56
N TRP A 624 24.41 -27.72 2.85
CA TRP A 624 24.17 -26.66 3.83
C TRP A 624 25.46 -26.21 4.55
N SER A 625 25.70 -24.89 4.54
CA SER A 625 26.67 -24.19 5.40
C SER A 625 25.95 -23.32 6.42
N ASN A 626 26.39 -23.33 7.68
CA ASN A 626 25.77 -22.52 8.74
C ASN A 626 26.03 -21.02 8.54
N LYS A 627 27.15 -20.68 7.91
CA LYS A 627 27.51 -19.30 7.53
C LYS A 627 26.78 -18.87 6.25
N TYR A 628 26.98 -19.60 5.15
CA TYR A 628 26.58 -19.17 3.80
C TYR A 628 25.19 -19.65 3.34
N GLY A 629 24.52 -20.51 4.10
CA GLY A 629 23.26 -21.15 3.70
C GLY A 629 23.49 -22.27 2.70
N TRP A 630 22.59 -22.44 1.74
CA TRP A 630 22.75 -23.44 0.67
C TRP A 630 23.82 -23.01 -0.34
N VAL A 631 24.74 -23.94 -0.59
CA VAL A 631 25.82 -23.91 -1.58
C VAL A 631 25.74 -25.16 -2.46
N PHE A 632 26.47 -25.21 -3.58
CA PHE A 632 26.62 -26.42 -4.40
C PHE A 632 28.09 -26.83 -4.53
N ARG A 633 28.34 -28.15 -4.55
CA ARG A 633 29.68 -28.77 -4.50
C ARG A 633 30.12 -29.22 -5.88
N ILE A 634 31.22 -28.67 -6.39
CA ILE A 634 31.64 -28.78 -7.79
C ILE A 634 32.92 -29.62 -7.93
N SER A 635 33.03 -30.42 -9.00
CA SER A 635 34.28 -31.08 -9.41
C SER A 635 35.33 -30.04 -9.81
N PRO A 636 36.64 -30.26 -9.56
CA PRO A 636 37.71 -29.35 -10.00
C PRO A 636 37.64 -28.92 -11.47
N ASP A 637 37.15 -29.80 -12.35
CA ASP A 637 37.04 -29.59 -13.81
C ASP A 637 36.13 -28.41 -14.17
N ASP A 638 34.98 -28.29 -13.51
CA ASP A 638 33.96 -27.27 -13.83
C ASP A 638 34.22 -25.92 -13.14
N VAL A 639 35.16 -25.85 -12.19
CA VAL A 639 35.44 -24.62 -11.40
C VAL A 639 35.77 -23.43 -12.30
N ALA A 640 36.50 -23.67 -13.40
CA ALA A 640 36.79 -22.63 -14.39
C ALA A 640 35.51 -22.04 -15.02
N THR A 641 34.51 -22.88 -15.29
CA THR A 641 33.22 -22.48 -15.86
C THR A 641 32.43 -21.59 -14.89
N TYR A 642 32.39 -21.92 -13.59
CA TYR A 642 31.65 -21.11 -12.61
C TYR A 642 32.38 -19.83 -12.19
N ARG A 643 33.72 -19.82 -12.21
CA ARG A 643 34.51 -18.57 -12.13
C ARG A 643 34.26 -17.67 -13.33
N ALA A 644 34.17 -18.22 -14.55
CA ALA A 644 33.80 -17.47 -15.76
C ALA A 644 32.34 -16.94 -15.72
N LYS A 645 31.40 -17.70 -15.14
CA LYS A 645 30.02 -17.24 -14.80
C LYS A 645 29.99 -16.16 -13.69
N GLN A 646 31.13 -15.72 -13.16
CA GLN A 646 31.26 -14.77 -12.03
C GLN A 646 30.47 -15.17 -10.77
N MET A 647 30.32 -16.47 -10.51
CA MET A 647 29.65 -16.95 -9.30
C MET A 647 30.57 -16.85 -8.08
N SER A 648 30.00 -16.55 -6.91
CA SER A 648 30.78 -16.40 -5.68
C SER A 648 31.22 -17.76 -5.14
N GLU A 649 32.50 -18.07 -5.32
CA GLU A 649 33.19 -19.17 -4.64
C GLU A 649 33.24 -18.92 -3.12
N VAL A 650 33.16 -19.98 -2.33
CA VAL A 650 32.96 -19.93 -0.88
C VAL A 650 34.14 -20.56 -0.16
N VAL A 651 34.70 -19.83 0.80
CA VAL A 651 35.73 -20.33 1.72
C VAL A 651 35.11 -20.48 3.11
N PHE A 652 35.19 -21.68 3.67
CA PHE A 652 34.69 -21.98 5.01
C PHE A 652 35.74 -21.67 6.08
N ASP A 653 35.26 -21.46 7.29
CA ASP A 653 36.06 -21.33 8.51
C ASP A 653 35.64 -22.42 9.51
N ASP A 654 36.12 -22.32 10.74
CA ASP A 654 35.89 -23.31 11.80
C ASP A 654 34.40 -23.46 12.21
N SER A 655 33.48 -22.66 11.66
CA SER A 655 32.04 -22.85 11.84
C SER A 655 31.45 -24.01 11.01
N ASP A 656 32.11 -24.43 9.92
CA ASP A 656 31.71 -25.59 9.09
C ASP A 656 32.93 -26.52 8.79
N PRO A 657 33.56 -27.17 9.80
CA PRO A 657 34.85 -27.87 9.61
C PRO A 657 34.83 -28.98 8.55
N ALA A 658 33.74 -29.74 8.46
CA ALA A 658 33.57 -30.82 7.48
C ALA A 658 33.44 -30.33 6.02
N LEU A 659 33.28 -29.02 5.79
CA LEU A 659 33.33 -28.38 4.47
C LEU A 659 34.67 -27.68 4.23
N ARG A 660 35.27 -27.11 5.30
CA ARG A 660 36.64 -26.56 5.29
C ARG A 660 37.68 -27.61 4.88
N ASP A 661 37.48 -28.86 5.31
CA ASP A 661 38.45 -29.96 5.13
C ASP A 661 38.16 -30.83 3.88
N ASP A 662 37.23 -30.46 3.00
CA ASP A 662 36.97 -31.15 1.71
C ASP A 662 37.84 -30.59 0.57
N TRP A 663 39.15 -30.84 0.67
CA TRP A 663 40.19 -30.38 -0.27
C TRP A 663 40.00 -30.82 -1.74
N GLY A 664 39.05 -31.72 -2.01
CA GLY A 664 38.79 -32.23 -3.36
C GLY A 664 37.77 -31.43 -4.19
N HIS A 665 37.08 -30.45 -3.59
CA HIS A 665 35.92 -29.80 -4.22
C HIS A 665 35.89 -28.29 -3.95
N SER A 666 35.51 -27.50 -4.96
CA SER A 666 35.15 -26.08 -4.76
C SER A 666 33.64 -25.94 -4.49
N TYR A 667 33.29 -24.93 -3.71
CA TYR A 667 31.92 -24.65 -3.31
C TYR A 667 31.49 -23.27 -3.78
N PHE A 668 30.29 -23.18 -4.36
CA PHE A 668 29.75 -21.92 -4.88
C PHE A 668 28.39 -21.60 -4.26
N LYS A 669 28.14 -20.31 -4.06
CA LYS A 669 26.92 -19.79 -3.44
C LYS A 669 25.77 -19.71 -4.43
N LEU A 670 24.57 -20.13 -4.02
CA LEU A 670 23.37 -19.95 -4.84
C LEU A 670 23.09 -18.45 -5.04
N PRO A 671 22.72 -17.99 -6.25
CA PRO A 671 22.26 -16.62 -6.48
C PRO A 671 21.12 -16.24 -5.54
N HIS A 672 21.06 -14.99 -5.11
CA HIS A 672 19.97 -14.49 -4.27
C HIS A 672 19.47 -13.12 -4.77
N LYS A 673 18.15 -12.94 -4.77
CA LYS A 673 17.48 -11.72 -5.25
C LYS A 673 18.02 -10.45 -4.59
N ASP A 674 18.32 -10.50 -3.30
CA ASP A 674 18.75 -9.34 -2.50
C ASP A 674 20.28 -9.09 -2.57
N GLY A 675 20.95 -9.66 -3.58
CA GLY A 675 22.37 -9.44 -3.88
C GLY A 675 23.31 -10.54 -3.35
N PRO A 676 24.61 -10.49 -3.73
CA PRO A 676 25.58 -11.57 -3.48
C PRO A 676 25.94 -11.76 -2.00
N THR A 677 25.69 -10.76 -1.15
CA THR A 677 25.90 -10.86 0.31
C THR A 677 24.81 -11.70 0.99
N ALA A 678 23.55 -11.55 0.58
CA ALA A 678 22.42 -12.30 1.13
C ALA A 678 22.56 -13.81 0.89
N ARG A 679 22.04 -14.65 1.80
CA ARG A 679 22.22 -16.12 1.76
C ARG A 679 20.94 -16.86 1.36
N CYS A 680 21.09 -17.91 0.56
CA CYS A 680 19.98 -18.83 0.30
C CYS A 680 19.67 -19.64 1.57
N ALA A 681 18.56 -19.33 2.24
CA ALA A 681 18.08 -20.09 3.39
C ALA A 681 17.15 -21.25 2.99
N ASN A 682 16.42 -21.10 1.89
CA ASN A 682 15.54 -22.14 1.34
C ASN A 682 15.56 -22.10 -0.21
N PRO A 683 16.08 -23.14 -0.90
CA PRO A 683 16.09 -23.22 -2.37
C PRO A 683 14.71 -23.52 -2.94
N LEU A 684 13.74 -23.95 -2.12
CA LEU A 684 12.34 -24.13 -2.50
C LEU A 684 11.51 -22.84 -2.32
N ALA A 685 12.15 -21.69 -2.10
CA ALA A 685 11.47 -20.40 -2.05
C ALA A 685 11.11 -19.91 -3.46
N LYS A 686 10.00 -19.14 -3.57
CA LYS A 686 9.48 -18.58 -4.84
C LYS A 686 10.52 -17.94 -5.76
N GLY A 687 11.57 -17.32 -5.20
CA GLY A 687 12.65 -16.70 -5.98
C GLY A 687 13.49 -17.68 -6.83
N TYR A 688 13.35 -18.99 -6.60
CA TYR A 688 14.06 -20.04 -7.33
C TYR A 688 13.23 -20.77 -8.39
N LEU A 689 11.92 -20.45 -8.53
CA LEU A 689 11.04 -21.11 -9.50
C LEU A 689 11.58 -21.02 -10.94
N ASN A 690 12.05 -19.84 -11.37
CA ASN A 690 12.63 -19.63 -12.69
C ASN A 690 13.90 -20.47 -12.94
N TYR A 691 14.67 -20.78 -11.88
CA TYR A 691 15.83 -21.67 -11.99
C TYR A 691 15.40 -23.15 -12.05
N PHE A 692 14.22 -23.51 -11.55
CA PHE A 692 13.66 -24.84 -11.72
C PHE A 692 13.08 -25.03 -13.13
N GLU A 693 12.37 -24.01 -13.64
CA GLU A 693 11.78 -24.01 -14.98
C GLU A 693 12.83 -24.08 -16.11
N ASN A 694 14.02 -23.47 -15.93
CA ASN A 694 15.10 -23.55 -16.91
C ASN A 694 16.06 -24.75 -16.71
N GLY A 695 15.82 -25.59 -15.68
CA GLY A 695 16.64 -26.76 -15.35
C GLY A 695 17.95 -26.50 -14.58
N THR A 696 18.27 -25.25 -14.24
CA THR A 696 19.48 -24.91 -13.44
C THR A 696 19.36 -25.35 -11.98
N LEU A 697 18.16 -25.41 -11.42
CA LEU A 697 17.85 -26.06 -10.13
C LEU A 697 17.02 -27.31 -10.44
N SER A 698 17.50 -28.49 -10.05
CA SER A 698 16.88 -29.77 -10.37
C SER A 698 16.79 -30.69 -9.15
N SER A 699 16.23 -31.88 -9.35
CA SER A 699 15.99 -32.90 -8.34
C SER A 699 15.98 -34.28 -9.01
N GLU A 700 16.35 -35.33 -8.27
CA GLU A 700 16.10 -36.72 -8.68
C GLU A 700 14.59 -37.04 -8.77
N TYR A 701 13.74 -36.34 -8.01
CA TYR A 701 12.30 -36.61 -7.92
C TYR A 701 11.49 -35.49 -8.59
N GLU A 702 10.64 -35.86 -9.56
CA GLU A 702 9.71 -34.93 -10.21
C GLU A 702 8.81 -34.19 -9.20
N TYR A 703 8.53 -34.81 -8.05
CA TYR A 703 7.77 -34.23 -6.94
C TYR A 703 8.39 -32.95 -6.35
N ALA A 704 9.69 -32.69 -6.54
CA ALA A 704 10.30 -31.43 -6.14
C ALA A 704 9.72 -30.24 -6.93
N LYS A 705 9.31 -30.48 -8.19
CA LYS A 705 8.61 -29.48 -9.01
C LYS A 705 7.22 -29.20 -8.43
N GLU A 706 6.42 -30.24 -8.20
CA GLU A 706 5.10 -30.13 -7.57
C GLU A 706 5.18 -29.40 -6.22
N ALA A 707 6.19 -29.72 -5.40
CA ALA A 707 6.42 -29.10 -4.10
C ALA A 707 6.77 -27.60 -4.20
N LEU A 708 7.56 -27.21 -5.22
CA LEU A 708 7.95 -25.83 -5.47
C LEU A 708 6.80 -25.01 -6.07
N GLU A 709 6.06 -25.57 -7.03
CA GLU A 709 4.86 -24.98 -7.62
C GLU A 709 3.74 -24.82 -6.57
N MET A 710 3.55 -25.81 -5.68
CA MET A 710 2.67 -25.70 -4.53
C MET A 710 3.11 -24.57 -3.59
N ASN A 711 4.38 -24.53 -3.16
CA ASN A 711 4.85 -23.47 -2.26
C ASN A 711 4.71 -22.08 -2.90
N ALA A 712 4.97 -21.94 -4.20
CA ALA A 712 4.76 -20.70 -4.94
C ALA A 712 3.27 -20.29 -5.02
N SER A 713 2.38 -21.26 -5.26
CA SER A 713 0.93 -21.05 -5.37
C SER A 713 0.27 -20.71 -4.04
N CYS A 714 0.68 -21.41 -2.97
CA CYS A 714 0.15 -21.24 -1.61
C CYS A 714 0.81 -20.08 -0.85
N SER A 715 1.97 -19.57 -1.30
CA SER A 715 2.68 -18.47 -0.62
C SER A 715 1.83 -17.22 -0.39
N TYR A 716 0.90 -16.91 -1.30
CA TYR A 716 -0.03 -15.79 -1.09
C TYR A 716 -0.98 -16.09 0.08
N TRP A 717 -1.75 -17.18 0.00
CA TRP A 717 -2.69 -17.60 1.04
C TRP A 717 -2.02 -17.69 2.42
N ILE A 718 -0.86 -18.34 2.54
CA ILE A 718 -0.12 -18.44 3.81
C ILE A 718 0.20 -17.06 4.42
N SER A 719 0.44 -16.03 3.61
CA SER A 719 0.71 -14.66 4.08
C SER A 719 -0.52 -13.78 4.26
N ALA A 720 -1.67 -14.17 3.71
CA ALA A 720 -2.90 -13.37 3.67
C ALA A 720 -4.03 -13.94 4.55
N ARG A 721 -4.12 -15.27 4.70
CA ARG A 721 -5.16 -16.02 5.43
C ARG A 721 -5.53 -15.39 6.77
N GLY A 722 -4.53 -15.10 7.62
CA GLY A 722 -4.77 -14.50 8.94
C GLY A 722 -5.44 -13.12 8.88
N ARG A 723 -5.08 -12.29 7.90
CA ARG A 723 -5.65 -10.94 7.68
C ARG A 723 -7.03 -10.98 7.01
N ILE A 724 -7.28 -12.00 6.18
CA ILE A 724 -8.56 -12.26 5.51
C ILE A 724 -9.58 -12.82 6.51
N MET A 725 -9.18 -13.81 7.31
CA MET A 725 -10.03 -14.43 8.35
C MET A 725 -10.31 -13.49 9.53
N SER A 726 -9.47 -12.47 9.76
CA SER A 726 -9.72 -11.42 10.76
C SER A 726 -10.57 -10.26 10.23
N GLN A 727 -11.16 -10.35 9.02
CA GLN A 727 -12.10 -9.33 8.54
C GLN A 727 -13.45 -9.50 9.25
N MET A 728 -13.92 -8.43 9.89
CA MET A 728 -15.22 -8.39 10.55
C MET A 728 -16.33 -8.24 9.49
N VAL A 729 -17.11 -9.30 9.31
CA VAL A 729 -18.33 -9.30 8.47
C VAL A 729 -19.55 -9.13 9.37
N VAL A 730 -20.37 -8.15 9.05
CA VAL A 730 -21.69 -7.91 9.65
C VAL A 730 -22.75 -8.19 8.58
N THR A 731 -23.83 -8.87 8.95
CA THR A 731 -24.94 -9.20 8.06
C THR A 731 -26.15 -8.32 8.34
N GLU A 732 -27.08 -8.24 7.39
CA GLU A 732 -28.35 -7.51 7.60
C GLU A 732 -29.16 -8.09 8.79
N HIS A 733 -29.04 -9.39 9.06
CA HIS A 733 -29.60 -10.00 10.27
C HIS A 733 -28.96 -9.47 11.56
N ASP A 734 -27.64 -9.26 11.59
CA ASP A 734 -26.96 -8.72 12.77
C ASP A 734 -27.37 -7.26 13.04
N VAL A 735 -27.48 -6.45 11.97
CA VAL A 735 -27.99 -5.07 12.04
C VAL A 735 -29.45 -5.05 12.53
N SER A 736 -30.28 -5.94 12.00
CA SER A 736 -31.70 -6.06 12.37
C SER A 736 -31.86 -6.51 13.83
N ALA A 737 -31.08 -7.50 14.28
CA ALA A 737 -31.09 -7.98 15.66
C ALA A 737 -30.61 -6.92 16.67
N ALA A 738 -29.62 -6.09 16.30
CA ALA A 738 -29.19 -4.95 17.10
C ALA A 738 -30.24 -3.82 17.15
N THR A 739 -31.07 -3.67 16.11
CA THR A 739 -32.11 -2.64 16.02
C THR A 739 -33.42 -3.05 16.72
N ALA A 740 -33.79 -4.34 16.65
CA ALA A 740 -35.12 -4.84 17.04
C ALA A 740 -35.29 -5.18 18.53
N GLY A 741 -34.23 -5.08 19.35
CA GLY A 741 -34.37 -5.11 20.82
C GLY A 741 -34.92 -6.41 21.43
N ILE A 742 -34.61 -7.56 20.82
CA ILE A 742 -35.05 -8.91 21.26
C ILE A 742 -36.59 -9.04 21.33
N THR A 743 -37.27 -9.10 20.18
CA THR A 743 -38.56 -9.81 20.11
C THR A 743 -38.79 -10.42 18.73
N GLU A 744 -39.24 -11.68 18.74
CA GLU A 744 -39.65 -12.51 17.60
C GLU A 744 -38.60 -12.83 16.52
N ALA A 745 -38.53 -14.10 16.15
CA ALA A 745 -37.67 -14.56 15.06
C ALA A 745 -38.35 -14.25 13.72
N GLN A 746 -38.09 -13.05 13.18
CA GLN A 746 -38.37 -12.77 11.77
C GLN A 746 -37.64 -13.81 10.90
N GLU A 747 -38.32 -14.31 9.88
CA GLU A 747 -37.75 -15.33 8.99
C GLU A 747 -36.45 -14.81 8.37
N ALA A 748 -35.39 -15.62 8.41
CA ALA A 748 -34.09 -15.21 7.90
C ALA A 748 -34.21 -14.85 6.41
N PRO A 749 -33.68 -13.69 5.97
CA PRO A 749 -33.86 -13.23 4.60
C PRO A 749 -33.32 -14.25 3.59
N GLU A 750 -34.05 -14.48 2.49
CA GLU A 750 -33.78 -15.55 1.50
C GLU A 750 -32.37 -15.51 0.86
N LYS A 751 -31.65 -14.41 1.03
CA LYS A 751 -30.27 -14.21 0.57
C LYS A 751 -29.43 -13.63 1.71
N PHE A 752 -28.24 -14.19 1.94
CA PHE A 752 -27.28 -13.55 2.85
C PHE A 752 -26.62 -12.35 2.13
N GLN A 753 -26.88 -11.16 2.64
CA GLN A 753 -26.15 -9.92 2.33
C GLN A 753 -25.40 -9.47 3.58
N GLY A 754 -24.17 -8.99 3.38
CA GLY A 754 -23.33 -8.49 4.45
C GLY A 754 -22.30 -7.48 3.98
N PHE A 755 -21.55 -6.95 4.94
CA PHE A 755 -20.71 -5.79 4.77
C PHE A 755 -19.43 -5.91 5.60
N ILE A 756 -18.34 -5.42 5.03
CA ILE A 756 -17.05 -5.22 5.69
C ILE A 756 -16.77 -3.71 5.68
N LEU A 757 -16.35 -3.18 6.82
CA LEU A 757 -15.84 -1.81 6.93
C LEU A 757 -14.32 -1.86 7.01
N PRO A 758 -13.58 -1.49 5.95
CA PRO A 758 -12.12 -1.47 5.97
C PRO A 758 -11.59 -0.53 7.05
N GLN A 759 -10.66 -1.04 7.87
CA GLN A 759 -9.99 -0.26 8.93
C GLN A 759 -8.89 0.65 8.33
N VAL A 760 -9.30 1.53 7.41
CA VAL A 760 -8.41 2.47 6.72
C VAL A 760 -7.93 3.54 7.68
N ILE A 761 -6.63 3.81 7.62
CA ILE A 761 -5.96 4.97 8.20
C ILE A 761 -5.81 5.99 7.06
N PRO A 762 -6.63 7.06 6.98
CA PRO A 762 -6.65 7.95 5.82
C PRO A 762 -5.30 8.59 5.46
N MET A 763 -4.46 8.93 6.45
CA MET A 763 -3.08 9.40 6.24
C MET A 763 -2.09 8.54 7.05
N GLY A 764 -1.94 7.28 6.66
CA GLY A 764 -1.10 6.31 7.38
C GLY A 764 0.41 6.38 7.07
N THR A 765 0.83 7.18 6.08
CA THR A 765 2.25 7.41 5.69
C THR A 765 2.64 8.88 5.78
N ILE A 766 3.94 9.18 5.82
CA ILE A 766 4.43 10.58 5.73
C ILE A 766 4.04 11.28 4.42
N THR A 767 3.71 10.51 3.38
CA THR A 767 3.22 11.00 2.08
C THR A 767 1.71 11.26 2.08
N ARG A 768 1.04 11.13 3.23
CA ARG A 768 -0.41 11.22 3.43
C ARG A 768 -1.22 10.15 2.68
N ARG A 769 -0.58 9.11 2.12
CA ARG A 769 -1.28 7.99 1.49
C ARG A 769 -2.00 7.15 2.56
N ALA A 770 -3.19 6.66 2.22
CA ALA A 770 -3.97 5.80 3.10
C ALA A 770 -3.30 4.44 3.34
N VAL A 771 -3.49 3.85 4.52
CA VAL A 771 -2.94 2.54 4.89
C VAL A 771 -4.03 1.65 5.49
N GLU A 772 -4.09 0.40 5.01
CA GLU A 772 -4.87 -0.70 5.60
C GLU A 772 -4.12 -2.01 5.27
N LYS A 773 -4.27 -3.03 6.12
CA LYS A 773 -3.44 -4.24 6.10
C LYS A 773 -3.89 -5.28 5.07
N THR A 774 -5.10 -5.21 4.51
CA THR A 774 -5.71 -6.28 3.70
C THR A 774 -6.03 -5.80 2.30
N TRP A 775 -7.00 -4.91 2.15
CA TRP A 775 -7.57 -4.40 0.91
C TRP A 775 -6.61 -3.51 0.14
N LEU A 776 -5.90 -2.61 0.84
CA LEU A 776 -4.85 -1.77 0.24
C LEU A 776 -3.54 -2.55 -0.07
N THR A 777 -3.52 -3.86 0.19
CA THR A 777 -2.45 -4.78 -0.25
C THR A 777 -2.98 -5.99 -1.04
N ALA A 778 -4.26 -5.97 -1.43
CA ALA A 778 -4.92 -7.09 -2.09
C ALA A 778 -4.37 -7.27 -3.52
N SER A 779 -3.85 -8.46 -3.82
CA SER A 779 -3.37 -8.77 -5.17
C SER A 779 -4.53 -9.08 -6.11
N ASN A 780 -4.39 -8.70 -7.38
CA ASN A 780 -5.29 -9.16 -8.43
C ASN A 780 -5.19 -10.70 -8.61
N ALA A 781 -6.29 -11.33 -9.04
CA ALA A 781 -6.38 -12.77 -9.28
C ALA A 781 -5.31 -13.28 -10.25
N LYS A 782 -4.65 -14.40 -9.90
CA LYS A 782 -3.64 -15.06 -10.76
C LYS A 782 -3.91 -16.56 -10.83
N LYS A 783 -3.93 -17.11 -12.05
CA LYS A 783 -4.23 -18.52 -12.36
C LYS A 783 -3.36 -19.54 -11.59
N ASN A 784 -2.21 -19.11 -11.06
CA ASN A 784 -1.27 -19.90 -10.27
C ASN A 784 -1.16 -19.47 -8.78
N ARG A 785 -2.18 -18.87 -8.17
CA ARG A 785 -2.16 -18.52 -6.73
C ARG A 785 -3.49 -18.76 -6.02
N VAL A 786 -3.45 -19.62 -4.99
CA VAL A 786 -4.59 -19.91 -4.11
C VAL A 786 -5.03 -18.64 -3.38
N GLY A 787 -6.33 -18.37 -3.38
CA GLY A 787 -6.97 -17.24 -2.70
C GLY A 787 -6.70 -15.86 -3.30
N SER A 788 -6.02 -15.75 -4.45
CA SER A 788 -5.66 -14.45 -5.06
C SER A 788 -6.85 -13.70 -5.68
N GLU A 789 -8.00 -14.35 -5.80
CA GLU A 789 -9.30 -13.81 -6.24
C GLU A 789 -9.99 -12.88 -5.20
N LEU A 790 -9.32 -12.57 -4.08
CA LEU A 790 -9.85 -11.81 -2.94
C LEU A 790 -10.67 -10.57 -3.33
N LYS A 791 -10.14 -9.69 -4.22
CA LYS A 791 -10.84 -8.47 -4.65
C LYS A 791 -12.24 -8.81 -5.18
N SER A 792 -12.35 -9.78 -6.10
CA SER A 792 -13.62 -10.15 -6.76
C SER A 792 -14.64 -10.91 -5.89
N MET A 793 -14.31 -11.17 -4.63
CA MET A 793 -15.29 -11.66 -3.64
C MET A 793 -16.06 -10.51 -2.97
N ILE A 794 -15.61 -9.26 -3.14
CA ILE A 794 -16.44 -8.07 -2.93
C ILE A 794 -17.38 -7.92 -4.13
N LYS A 795 -18.68 -7.90 -3.85
CA LYS A 795 -19.76 -7.90 -4.83
C LYS A 795 -20.81 -6.88 -4.46
N ALA A 796 -21.23 -6.09 -5.43
CA ALA A 796 -22.33 -5.15 -5.24
C ALA A 796 -23.64 -5.92 -4.94
N PRO A 797 -24.54 -5.39 -4.09
CA PRO A 797 -25.87 -5.96 -3.89
C PRO A 797 -26.72 -5.89 -5.16
N ASP A 798 -27.83 -6.64 -5.18
CA ASP A 798 -28.79 -6.59 -6.29
C ASP A 798 -29.29 -5.15 -6.53
N GLY A 799 -29.21 -4.68 -7.79
CA GLY A 799 -29.57 -3.31 -8.18
C GLY A 799 -28.45 -2.26 -8.05
N TYR A 800 -27.24 -2.68 -7.67
CA TYR A 800 -26.05 -1.84 -7.60
C TYR A 800 -24.88 -2.43 -8.42
N CYS A 801 -23.98 -1.55 -8.83
CA CYS A 801 -22.68 -1.88 -9.41
C CYS A 801 -21.58 -0.96 -8.84
N PHE A 802 -20.33 -1.37 -9.01
CA PHE A 802 -19.17 -0.51 -8.81
C PHE A 802 -18.92 0.31 -10.08
N VAL A 803 -18.74 1.61 -9.93
CA VAL A 803 -18.27 2.53 -10.98
C VAL A 803 -16.96 3.15 -10.54
N GLY A 804 -15.94 3.17 -11.41
CA GLY A 804 -14.65 3.74 -11.02
C GLY A 804 -13.58 3.67 -12.09
N ALA A 805 -12.39 4.20 -11.81
CA ALA A 805 -11.30 4.24 -12.78
C ALA A 805 -9.91 4.14 -12.11
N ASP A 806 -8.90 3.90 -12.95
CA ASP A 806 -7.47 3.86 -12.61
C ASP A 806 -6.83 5.16 -13.14
N VAL A 807 -6.13 5.94 -12.30
CA VAL A 807 -5.53 7.22 -12.75
C VAL A 807 -4.25 6.95 -13.55
N ASP A 808 -4.41 6.78 -14.87
CA ASP A 808 -3.33 6.43 -15.79
C ASP A 808 -2.06 7.26 -15.59
N SER A 809 -1.04 6.59 -15.05
CA SER A 809 0.31 7.12 -14.79
C SER A 809 0.36 8.42 -13.96
N GLU A 810 -0.57 8.60 -13.01
CA GLU A 810 -0.71 9.75 -12.08
C GLU A 810 0.62 10.45 -11.74
N GLU A 811 1.46 9.80 -10.95
CA GLU A 811 2.71 10.36 -10.43
C GLU A 811 3.74 10.70 -11.52
N LEU A 812 3.74 9.97 -12.63
CA LEU A 812 4.63 10.23 -13.77
C LEU A 812 4.19 11.49 -14.53
N TRP A 813 2.87 11.67 -14.72
CA TRP A 813 2.30 12.88 -15.31
C TRP A 813 2.52 14.11 -14.41
N ILE A 814 2.34 13.98 -13.09
CA ILE A 814 2.65 15.05 -12.13
C ILE A 814 4.15 15.41 -12.21
N ALA A 815 5.05 14.42 -12.25
CA ALA A 815 6.48 14.65 -12.38
C ALA A 815 6.85 15.32 -13.72
N SER A 816 6.20 14.95 -14.83
CA SER A 816 6.45 15.58 -16.13
C SER A 816 5.93 17.02 -16.18
N LEU A 817 4.74 17.28 -15.61
CA LEU A 817 4.11 18.60 -15.52
C LEU A 817 4.97 19.60 -14.72
N VAL A 818 5.59 19.15 -13.62
CA VAL A 818 6.56 19.95 -12.84
C VAL A 818 7.80 20.33 -13.66
N GLY A 819 8.16 19.52 -14.66
CA GLY A 819 9.20 19.86 -15.64
C GLY A 819 8.72 20.85 -16.72
N ASP A 820 7.56 20.56 -17.34
CA ASP A 820 6.93 21.39 -18.38
C ASP A 820 6.64 22.83 -17.91
N ALA A 821 6.37 23.02 -16.61
CA ALA A 821 6.25 24.32 -15.95
C ALA A 821 7.46 25.25 -16.15
N THR A 822 8.64 24.71 -16.47
CA THR A 822 9.84 25.49 -16.82
C THR A 822 9.69 26.22 -18.17
N PHE A 823 8.96 25.62 -19.11
CA PHE A 823 8.69 26.18 -20.44
C PHE A 823 7.30 26.84 -20.53
N LYS A 824 6.43 26.59 -19.54
CA LYS A 824 5.01 27.03 -19.49
C LYS A 824 4.15 26.46 -20.62
N ILE A 825 4.48 25.24 -21.09
CA ILE A 825 3.80 24.55 -22.19
C ILE A 825 3.85 23.03 -21.98
N HIS A 826 2.70 22.37 -22.09
CA HIS A 826 2.61 20.91 -21.97
C HIS A 826 3.41 20.19 -23.07
N GLY A 827 4.23 19.21 -22.66
CA GLY A 827 5.10 18.47 -23.57
C GLY A 827 6.34 19.24 -24.04
N GLY A 828 6.63 20.44 -23.53
CA GLY A 828 7.86 21.18 -23.86
C GLY A 828 9.14 20.51 -23.35
N ASN A 829 9.03 19.73 -22.26
CA ASN A 829 10.09 18.89 -21.75
C ASN A 829 10.01 17.47 -22.35
N ALA A 830 11.16 16.86 -22.65
CA ALA A 830 11.23 15.52 -23.25
C ALA A 830 10.43 14.45 -22.50
N ILE A 831 10.44 14.41 -21.16
CA ILE A 831 9.59 13.47 -20.40
C ILE A 831 8.09 13.82 -20.44
N GLY A 832 7.71 15.09 -20.59
CA GLY A 832 6.33 15.50 -20.86
C GLY A 832 5.85 14.94 -22.20
N PHE A 833 6.62 15.20 -23.26
CA PHE A 833 6.35 14.66 -24.59
C PHE A 833 6.29 13.12 -24.60
N MET A 834 7.26 12.44 -23.98
CA MET A 834 7.29 10.96 -23.88
C MET A 834 6.15 10.36 -23.02
N THR A 835 5.42 11.18 -22.26
CA THR A 835 4.28 10.76 -21.42
C THR A 835 2.93 11.10 -22.06
N LEU A 836 2.85 12.20 -22.82
CA LEU A 836 1.62 12.67 -23.48
C LEU A 836 1.44 12.17 -24.92
N GLU A 837 2.52 12.09 -25.70
CA GLU A 837 2.56 11.71 -27.13
C GLU A 837 3.39 10.43 -27.39
N GLY A 838 4.07 9.91 -26.35
CA GLY A 838 5.01 8.80 -26.49
C GLY A 838 4.34 7.46 -26.78
N THR A 839 4.49 6.92 -28.00
CA THR A 839 3.88 5.66 -28.40
C THR A 839 4.85 4.48 -28.47
N LYS A 840 4.28 3.29 -28.21
CA LYS A 840 4.98 1.99 -28.28
C LYS A 840 5.45 1.66 -29.70
N ALA A 841 4.68 2.07 -30.71
CA ALA A 841 4.94 1.76 -32.11
C ALA A 841 6.09 2.61 -32.70
N ALA A 842 6.16 3.90 -32.37
CA ALA A 842 7.27 4.77 -32.74
C ALA A 842 8.52 4.57 -31.86
N GLY A 843 8.41 3.80 -30.77
CA GLY A 843 9.46 3.63 -29.77
C GLY A 843 9.75 4.92 -28.96
N THR A 844 8.87 5.92 -29.05
CA THR A 844 9.02 7.21 -28.37
C THR A 844 8.60 7.17 -26.90
N ASP A 845 7.81 6.17 -26.47
CA ASP A 845 7.42 6.04 -25.08
C ASP A 845 8.62 5.78 -24.13
N LEU A 846 8.55 6.35 -22.93
CA LEU A 846 9.60 6.30 -21.89
C LEU A 846 10.15 4.89 -21.63
N HIS A 847 9.30 3.86 -21.60
CA HIS A 847 9.72 2.49 -21.33
C HIS A 847 10.41 1.86 -22.54
N SER A 848 9.99 2.17 -23.77
CA SER A 848 10.65 1.71 -24.99
C SER A 848 12.04 2.33 -25.16
N ARG A 849 12.20 3.64 -24.88
CA ARG A 849 13.52 4.28 -24.88
C ARG A 849 14.44 3.72 -23.80
N THR A 850 13.92 3.47 -22.60
CA THR A 850 14.70 2.82 -21.52
C THR A 850 15.11 1.39 -21.88
N ALA A 851 14.20 0.62 -22.49
CA ALA A 851 14.47 -0.73 -22.99
C ALA A 851 15.61 -0.74 -24.02
N ALA A 852 15.59 0.19 -24.97
CA ALA A 852 16.63 0.34 -25.99
C ALA A 852 18.00 0.71 -25.40
N ILE A 853 18.06 1.57 -24.37
CA ILE A 853 19.32 1.93 -23.69
C ILE A 853 19.89 0.77 -22.88
N LEU A 854 19.04 0.00 -22.21
CA LEU A 854 19.43 -1.11 -21.31
C LEU A 854 19.62 -2.47 -22.02
N GLY A 855 19.12 -2.64 -23.25
CA GLY A 855 19.13 -3.93 -23.95
C GLY A 855 18.17 -4.97 -23.35
N ILE A 856 17.07 -4.53 -22.72
CA ILE A 856 16.07 -5.39 -22.05
C ILE A 856 14.69 -5.21 -22.71
N ASN A 857 13.71 -6.05 -22.36
CA ASN A 857 12.36 -5.89 -22.92
C ASN A 857 11.57 -4.73 -22.27
N ARG A 858 10.55 -4.20 -22.97
CA ARG A 858 9.75 -3.04 -22.51
C ARG A 858 9.11 -3.25 -21.13
N ASN A 859 8.75 -4.47 -20.76
CA ASN A 859 8.09 -4.75 -19.48
C ASN A 859 9.11 -4.77 -18.33
N GLN A 860 10.30 -5.34 -18.54
CA GLN A 860 11.44 -5.18 -17.63
C GLN A 860 11.83 -3.70 -17.50
N ALA A 861 11.80 -2.93 -18.59
CA ALA A 861 12.05 -1.49 -18.58
C ALA A 861 10.94 -0.66 -17.92
N LYS A 862 9.67 -1.11 -17.94
CA LYS A 862 8.59 -0.50 -17.13
C LYS A 862 8.96 -0.62 -15.66
N VAL A 863 9.20 -1.84 -15.18
CA VAL A 863 9.61 -2.16 -13.80
C VAL A 863 10.84 -1.36 -13.36
N PHE A 864 11.86 -1.29 -14.23
CA PHE A 864 13.08 -0.53 -13.97
C PHE A 864 12.81 0.97 -13.79
N ASN A 865 11.90 1.56 -14.57
CA ASN A 865 11.61 2.98 -14.54
C ASN A 865 10.96 3.46 -13.24
N TYR A 866 9.97 2.74 -12.71
CA TYR A 866 9.39 3.10 -11.40
C TYR A 866 10.50 3.10 -10.34
N GLY A 867 11.31 2.05 -10.23
CA GLY A 867 12.45 2.04 -9.31
C GLY A 867 13.42 3.22 -9.52
N ARG A 868 13.80 3.52 -10.77
CA ARG A 868 14.77 4.56 -11.14
C ARG A 868 14.32 6.00 -10.83
N ILE A 869 13.04 6.30 -11.06
CA ILE A 869 12.50 7.65 -10.92
C ILE A 869 12.44 8.04 -9.43
N TYR A 870 11.89 7.17 -8.57
CA TYR A 870 11.77 7.40 -7.12
C TYR A 870 13.06 7.15 -6.33
N GLY A 871 14.17 7.72 -6.82
CA GLY A 871 15.40 7.87 -6.03
C GLY A 871 16.28 6.62 -5.90
N ALA A 872 16.05 5.55 -6.66
CA ALA A 872 17.03 4.46 -6.70
C ALA A 872 18.38 4.93 -7.26
N GLY A 873 19.47 4.41 -6.69
CA GLY A 873 20.83 4.76 -7.07
C GLY A 873 21.44 3.85 -8.14
N LEU A 874 22.66 4.20 -8.56
CA LEU A 874 23.46 3.44 -9.54
C LEU A 874 23.62 1.95 -9.17
N LYS A 875 23.83 1.65 -7.87
CA LYS A 875 23.97 0.27 -7.38
C LYS A 875 22.71 -0.56 -7.59
N PHE A 876 21.54 -0.03 -7.24
CA PHE A 876 20.25 -0.72 -7.44
C PHE A 876 19.98 -0.98 -8.92
N ALA A 877 20.24 0.03 -9.77
CA ALA A 877 20.12 -0.09 -11.22
C ALA A 877 21.00 -1.22 -11.80
N ALA A 878 22.27 -1.31 -11.40
CA ALA A 878 23.17 -2.38 -11.82
C ALA A 878 22.69 -3.77 -11.32
N THR A 879 22.28 -3.88 -10.04
CA THR A 879 21.75 -5.13 -9.49
C THR A 879 20.48 -5.60 -10.20
N LEU A 880 19.52 -4.70 -10.45
CA LEU A 880 18.27 -5.02 -11.16
C LEU A 880 18.53 -5.39 -12.63
N LEU A 881 19.48 -4.72 -13.28
CA LEU A 881 19.91 -5.08 -14.64
C LEU A 881 20.54 -6.49 -14.67
N LYS A 882 21.38 -6.84 -13.68
CA LYS A 882 21.98 -8.17 -13.56
C LYS A 882 20.95 -9.27 -13.28
N GLN A 883 19.85 -8.96 -12.59
CA GLN A 883 18.71 -9.89 -12.45
C GLN A 883 18.00 -10.13 -13.79
N PHE A 884 17.83 -9.10 -14.62
CA PHE A 884 17.17 -9.22 -15.93
C PHE A 884 18.07 -9.82 -17.02
N ASN A 885 19.39 -9.64 -16.94
CA ASN A 885 20.35 -10.26 -17.83
C ASN A 885 21.59 -10.77 -17.05
N PRO A 886 21.54 -12.01 -16.52
CA PRO A 886 22.63 -12.60 -15.74
C PRO A 886 23.94 -12.85 -16.51
N LYS A 887 23.98 -12.60 -17.82
CA LYS A 887 25.20 -12.74 -18.64
C LYS A 887 26.13 -11.53 -18.56
N LEU A 888 25.65 -10.40 -18.03
CA LEU A 888 26.43 -9.17 -17.90
C LEU A 888 27.26 -9.17 -16.61
N SER A 889 28.53 -8.76 -16.71
CA SER A 889 29.40 -8.59 -15.54
C SER A 889 28.97 -7.42 -14.65
N ASP A 890 29.47 -7.40 -13.41
CA ASP A 890 29.24 -6.25 -12.51
C ASP A 890 29.84 -4.94 -13.06
N SER A 891 30.89 -5.02 -13.87
CA SER A 891 31.44 -3.87 -14.62
C SER A 891 30.52 -3.40 -15.75
N GLU A 892 30.05 -4.30 -16.61
CA GLU A 892 29.19 -3.92 -17.74
C GLU A 892 27.84 -3.39 -17.27
N THR A 893 27.23 -4.03 -16.26
CA THR A 893 25.97 -3.53 -15.67
C THR A 893 26.14 -2.16 -15.02
N LEU A 894 27.31 -1.84 -14.46
CA LEU A 894 27.62 -0.52 -13.92
C LEU A 894 27.77 0.53 -15.04
N GLU A 895 28.46 0.22 -16.14
CA GLU A 895 28.61 1.16 -17.27
C GLU A 895 27.28 1.37 -18.02
N ILE A 896 26.48 0.32 -18.23
CA ILE A 896 25.13 0.45 -18.83
C ILE A 896 24.22 1.27 -17.90
N ALA A 897 24.29 1.07 -16.58
CA ALA A 897 23.56 1.90 -15.62
C ALA A 897 24.02 3.37 -15.65
N LYS A 898 25.34 3.63 -15.69
CA LYS A 898 25.90 5.00 -15.84
C LYS A 898 25.38 5.67 -17.12
N LYS A 899 25.43 4.96 -18.26
CA LYS A 899 24.93 5.44 -19.56
C LYS A 899 23.44 5.80 -19.50
N LEU A 900 22.62 4.98 -18.82
CA LEU A 900 21.21 5.31 -18.61
C LEU A 900 21.03 6.58 -17.77
N TYR A 901 21.72 6.73 -16.63
CA TYR A 901 21.60 7.94 -15.81
C TYR A 901 22.12 9.19 -16.54
N ALA A 902 23.19 9.08 -17.33
CA ALA A 902 23.68 10.18 -18.17
C ALA A 902 22.63 10.59 -19.22
N ASN A 903 22.05 9.64 -19.95
CA ASN A 903 21.02 9.95 -20.95
C ASN A 903 19.70 10.48 -20.36
N THR A 904 19.36 10.08 -19.13
CA THR A 904 18.07 10.42 -18.50
C THR A 904 18.17 11.61 -17.54
N LYS A 905 18.92 11.48 -16.44
CA LYS A 905 19.09 12.58 -15.47
C LYS A 905 20.06 13.65 -15.97
N GLY A 906 21.02 13.29 -16.83
CA GLY A 906 22.03 14.21 -17.34
C GLY A 906 23.30 14.26 -16.50
N THR A 907 24.15 15.26 -16.76
CA THR A 907 25.41 15.51 -16.06
C THR A 907 25.23 16.53 -14.94
N ARG A 908 25.48 16.14 -13.68
CA ARG A 908 25.41 17.08 -12.55
C ARG A 908 26.60 18.05 -12.58
N THR A 909 26.28 19.33 -12.73
CA THR A 909 27.19 20.44 -13.03
C THR A 909 27.14 21.49 -11.91
N SER A 910 28.26 22.12 -11.57
CA SER A 910 28.30 23.22 -10.59
C SER A 910 29.04 24.43 -11.17
N ARG A 911 28.29 25.50 -11.44
CA ARG A 911 28.79 26.75 -12.03
C ARG A 911 28.10 27.94 -11.36
N LYS A 912 28.71 28.49 -10.30
CA LYS A 912 28.19 29.60 -9.47
C LYS A 912 27.81 30.88 -10.23
N THR A 913 28.24 31.03 -11.48
CA THR A 913 27.87 32.14 -12.38
C THR A 913 26.56 31.93 -13.14
N ILE A 914 26.02 30.70 -13.13
CA ILE A 914 24.72 30.36 -13.74
C ILE A 914 23.69 30.12 -12.61
N ASN A 915 23.98 29.18 -11.71
CA ASN A 915 23.19 28.89 -10.52
C ASN A 915 24.11 28.75 -9.30
N LYS A 916 23.64 29.20 -8.13
CA LYS A 916 24.30 29.05 -6.83
C LYS A 916 24.42 27.57 -6.41
N HIS A 917 23.42 26.75 -6.76
CA HIS A 917 23.34 25.32 -6.45
C HIS A 917 23.85 24.46 -7.65
N PRO A 918 24.31 23.22 -7.42
CA PRO A 918 24.53 22.26 -8.50
C PRO A 918 23.22 21.95 -9.23
N PHE A 919 23.30 21.66 -10.53
CA PHE A 919 22.14 21.35 -11.37
C PHE A 919 22.48 20.27 -12.41
N TRP A 920 21.47 19.57 -12.90
CA TRP A 920 21.55 18.57 -13.95
C TRP A 920 21.38 19.20 -15.35
N ARG A 921 22.08 18.68 -16.36
CA ARG A 921 21.98 19.15 -17.76
C ARG A 921 22.13 18.03 -18.79
N GLY A 922 21.52 18.19 -19.96
CA GLY A 922 21.71 17.33 -21.15
C GLY A 922 20.97 15.98 -21.12
N GLY A 923 20.15 15.71 -20.11
CA GLY A 923 19.33 14.49 -20.02
C GLY A 923 17.84 14.75 -20.19
N THR A 924 17.10 13.74 -20.66
CA THR A 924 15.64 13.84 -20.95
C THR A 924 14.76 14.18 -19.72
N GLU A 925 15.33 14.17 -18.52
CA GLU A 925 14.67 14.40 -17.24
C GLU A 925 15.36 15.48 -16.40
N SER A 926 16.42 16.13 -16.91
CA SER A 926 17.23 17.10 -16.13
C SER A 926 16.38 18.22 -15.51
N PHE A 927 15.42 18.77 -16.26
CA PHE A 927 14.47 19.77 -15.75
C PHE A 927 13.64 19.29 -14.56
N VAL A 928 13.14 18.04 -14.60
CA VAL A 928 12.36 17.45 -13.51
C VAL A 928 13.23 17.27 -12.28
N PHE A 929 14.44 16.71 -12.43
CA PHE A 929 15.34 16.53 -11.30
C PHE A 929 15.84 17.86 -10.71
N ASN A 930 16.00 18.92 -11.52
CA ASN A 930 16.32 20.25 -11.01
C ASN A 930 15.16 20.85 -10.21
N LYS A 931 13.92 20.79 -10.71
CA LYS A 931 12.75 21.30 -9.98
C LYS A 931 12.43 20.47 -8.73
N LEU A 932 12.61 19.14 -8.77
CA LEU A 932 12.41 18.29 -7.60
C LEU A 932 13.54 18.41 -6.56
N GLU A 933 14.80 18.58 -6.95
CA GLU A 933 15.86 18.96 -6.00
C GLU A 933 15.58 20.34 -5.41
N GLN A 934 15.03 21.29 -6.17
CA GLN A 934 14.63 22.61 -5.65
C GLN A 934 13.49 22.54 -4.62
N PHE A 935 12.43 21.77 -4.90
CA PHE A 935 11.38 21.46 -3.90
C PHE A 935 11.98 20.82 -2.65
N ALA A 936 12.94 19.90 -2.82
CA ALA A 936 13.57 19.17 -1.73
C ALA A 936 14.70 19.94 -1.01
N ASP A 937 15.14 21.10 -1.52
CA ASP A 937 16.03 22.06 -0.85
C ASP A 937 15.24 23.15 -0.09
N GLN A 938 13.92 23.27 -0.29
CA GLN A 938 13.08 24.13 0.55
C GLN A 938 13.16 23.70 2.03
N ASP A 939 13.12 24.65 2.96
CA ASP A 939 13.14 24.33 4.38
C ASP A 939 11.87 23.58 4.81
N TRP A 940 10.71 24.18 4.52
CA TRP A 940 9.41 23.54 4.61
C TRP A 940 8.87 23.30 3.21
N ALA A 941 9.11 22.10 2.67
CA ALA A 941 8.60 21.69 1.38
C ALA A 941 7.06 21.56 1.40
N ARG A 942 6.41 21.96 0.32
CA ARG A 942 4.95 21.89 0.12
C ARG A 942 4.60 21.26 -1.22
N THR A 943 3.44 20.62 -1.35
CA THR A 943 2.93 20.17 -2.64
C THR A 943 2.62 21.37 -3.57
N PRO A 944 2.78 21.24 -4.91
CA PRO A 944 2.47 22.30 -5.85
C PRO A 944 1.00 22.74 -5.83
N VAL A 945 0.07 21.80 -5.60
CA VAL A 945 -1.37 22.03 -5.77
C VAL A 945 -2.05 22.46 -4.47
N LEU A 946 -2.30 21.57 -3.49
CA LEU A 946 -3.02 21.96 -2.26
C LEU A 946 -2.12 22.64 -1.21
N ALA A 947 -0.85 22.91 -1.55
CA ALA A 947 0.15 23.52 -0.67
C ALA A 947 0.38 22.77 0.66
N ALA A 948 0.07 21.47 0.70
CA ALA A 948 0.20 20.64 1.89
C ALA A 948 1.69 20.46 2.24
N GLY A 949 2.05 20.75 3.49
CA GLY A 949 3.43 20.73 3.96
C GLY A 949 3.97 19.35 4.31
N ILE A 950 5.29 19.19 4.24
CA ILE A 950 5.99 18.00 4.74
C ILE A 950 6.00 17.97 6.29
N THR A 951 5.96 16.75 6.85
CA THR A 951 6.15 16.49 8.30
C THR A 951 7.36 17.23 8.86
N GLN A 952 7.25 17.69 10.11
CA GLN A 952 8.33 18.36 10.84
C GLN A 952 9.60 17.49 10.89
N ALA A 953 9.45 16.16 10.94
CA ALA A 953 10.56 15.21 10.94
C ALA A 953 11.43 15.24 9.67
N LEU A 954 10.99 15.91 8.60
CA LEU A 954 11.71 16.03 7.32
C LEU A 954 11.81 17.49 6.81
N MET A 955 11.67 18.48 7.70
CA MET A 955 12.06 19.87 7.41
C MET A 955 13.59 20.00 7.37
N SER A 956 14.13 20.86 6.49
CA SER A 956 15.59 20.95 6.29
C SER A 956 16.33 21.36 7.57
N ARG A 957 15.73 22.24 8.38
CA ARG A 957 16.28 22.73 9.66
C ARG A 957 16.54 21.65 10.72
N PHE A 958 15.87 20.49 10.64
CA PHE A 958 15.99 19.41 11.62
C PHE A 958 16.77 18.20 11.09
N VAL A 959 17.16 18.22 9.81
CA VAL A 959 17.82 17.10 9.11
C VAL A 959 19.24 17.50 8.72
N SER A 960 20.18 16.55 8.81
CA SER A 960 21.56 16.74 8.39
C SER A 960 21.65 17.05 6.87
N LYS A 961 22.44 18.07 6.48
CA LYS A 961 22.43 18.62 5.10
C LYS A 961 22.71 17.56 4.03
N GLY A 962 21.76 17.40 3.10
CA GLY A 962 21.82 16.41 2.03
C GLY A 962 21.38 15.00 2.43
N SER A 963 21.16 14.74 3.72
CA SER A 963 20.52 13.51 4.20
C SER A 963 19.04 13.50 3.83
N PHE A 964 18.46 12.30 3.68
CA PHE A 964 17.06 12.06 3.28
C PHE A 964 16.56 12.78 2.00
N LEU A 965 17.43 13.45 1.21
CA LEU A 965 17.04 14.16 -0.03
C LEU A 965 16.21 13.30 -1.01
N PRO A 966 16.54 12.01 -1.26
CA PRO A 966 15.68 11.14 -2.10
C PRO A 966 14.29 10.91 -1.50
N SER A 967 14.17 10.83 -0.16
CA SER A 967 12.88 10.69 0.52
C SER A 967 12.03 11.97 0.39
N ARG A 968 12.66 13.16 0.43
CA ARG A 968 11.98 14.46 0.22
C ARG A 968 11.51 14.64 -1.24
N ILE A 969 12.34 14.21 -2.20
CA ILE A 969 11.98 14.17 -3.64
C ILE A 969 10.79 13.23 -3.88
N ASN A 970 10.85 12.01 -3.35
CA ASN A 970 9.75 11.05 -3.47
C ASN A 970 8.48 11.57 -2.80
N TRP A 971 8.60 12.18 -1.61
CA TRP A 971 7.47 12.79 -0.90
C TRP A 971 6.76 13.85 -1.74
N ALA A 972 7.50 14.72 -2.45
CA ALA A 972 6.90 15.79 -3.25
C ALA A 972 5.94 15.25 -4.34
N ILE A 973 6.32 14.16 -5.02
CA ILE A 973 5.47 13.51 -6.03
C ILE A 973 4.36 12.68 -5.38
N GLN A 974 4.68 11.81 -4.42
CA GLN A 974 3.71 10.88 -3.82
C GLN A 974 2.63 11.60 -3.00
N SER A 975 3.00 12.69 -2.32
CA SER A 975 2.06 13.58 -1.63
C SER A 975 1.20 14.37 -2.63
N SER A 976 1.69 14.65 -3.85
CA SER A 976 0.88 15.27 -4.89
C SER A 976 -0.16 14.30 -5.49
N GLY A 977 0.11 12.99 -5.55
CA GLY A 977 -0.94 11.99 -5.87
C GLY A 977 -2.08 11.99 -4.84
N VAL A 978 -1.78 12.23 -3.56
CA VAL A 978 -2.81 12.38 -2.52
C VAL A 978 -3.64 13.66 -2.72
N ASP A 979 -3.02 14.78 -3.13
CA ASP A 979 -3.76 15.98 -3.52
C ASP A 979 -4.72 15.72 -4.69
N TYR A 980 -4.29 14.92 -5.67
CA TYR A 980 -5.09 14.50 -6.82
C TYR A 980 -6.32 13.67 -6.38
N LEU A 981 -6.10 12.67 -5.53
CA LEU A 981 -7.18 11.84 -4.98
C LEU A 981 -8.20 12.67 -4.17
N HIS A 982 -7.73 13.63 -3.37
CA HIS A 982 -8.63 14.51 -2.62
C HIS A 982 -9.50 15.40 -3.52
N LEU A 983 -8.93 15.92 -4.61
CA LEU A 983 -9.64 16.73 -5.60
C LEU A 983 -10.68 15.92 -6.37
N LEU A 984 -10.38 14.65 -6.73
CA LEU A 984 -11.37 13.73 -7.28
C LEU A 984 -12.54 13.49 -6.31
N ILE A 985 -12.25 13.17 -5.04
CA ILE A 985 -13.27 12.86 -4.03
C ILE A 985 -14.22 14.06 -3.82
N VAL A 986 -13.68 15.27 -3.67
CA VAL A 986 -14.49 16.49 -3.46
C VAL A 986 -15.27 16.88 -4.72
N SER A 987 -14.69 16.71 -5.92
CA SER A 987 -15.43 16.90 -7.18
C SER A 987 -16.65 15.96 -7.26
N MET A 988 -16.44 14.69 -6.91
CA MET A 988 -17.50 13.67 -6.95
C MET A 988 -18.58 13.93 -5.90
N ASP A 989 -18.24 14.27 -4.66
CA ASP A 989 -19.24 14.62 -3.64
C ASP A 989 -20.12 15.82 -4.08
N TYR A 990 -19.52 16.87 -4.67
CA TYR A 990 -20.28 17.97 -5.27
C TYR A 990 -21.18 17.50 -6.42
N LEU A 991 -20.67 16.72 -7.38
CA LEU A 991 -21.44 16.25 -8.53
C LEU A 991 -22.59 15.31 -8.13
N ILE A 992 -22.33 14.41 -7.18
CA ILE A 992 -23.33 13.50 -6.60
C ILE A 992 -24.47 14.31 -5.97
N ARG A 993 -24.15 15.30 -5.11
CA ARG A 993 -25.15 16.16 -4.46
C ARG A 993 -25.83 17.14 -5.43
N ARG A 994 -25.15 17.60 -6.48
CA ARG A 994 -25.69 18.51 -7.51
C ARG A 994 -26.70 17.83 -8.44
N TYR A 995 -26.52 16.54 -8.74
CA TYR A 995 -27.35 15.80 -9.70
C TYR A 995 -28.20 14.68 -9.07
N ASN A 996 -28.29 14.62 -7.73
CA ASN A 996 -29.00 13.58 -6.96
C ASN A 996 -28.59 12.14 -7.36
N LEU A 997 -27.30 11.92 -7.60
CA LEU A 997 -26.80 10.58 -7.93
C LEU A 997 -26.82 9.71 -6.66
N ASP A 998 -27.14 8.44 -6.83
CA ASP A 998 -27.15 7.46 -5.73
C ASP A 998 -25.83 6.68 -5.78
N ALA A 999 -24.81 7.22 -5.10
CA ALA A 999 -23.44 6.75 -5.14
C ALA A 999 -22.69 7.03 -3.81
N ARG A 1000 -21.97 6.02 -3.29
CA ARG A 1000 -21.09 6.11 -2.11
C ARG A 1000 -19.68 5.68 -2.46
N LEU A 1001 -18.67 6.31 -1.86
CA LEU A 1001 -17.27 5.87 -2.02
C LEU A 1001 -17.09 4.48 -1.37
N ALA A 1002 -16.76 3.47 -2.18
CA ALA A 1002 -16.56 2.11 -1.70
C ALA A 1002 -15.13 1.92 -1.19
N ILE A 1003 -14.13 2.19 -2.04
CA ILE A 1003 -12.71 2.13 -1.66
C ILE A 1003 -11.80 2.89 -2.66
N THR A 1004 -10.64 3.33 -2.17
CA THR A 1004 -9.53 3.90 -2.96
C THR A 1004 -8.29 3.00 -2.81
N VAL A 1005 -7.76 2.41 -3.88
CA VAL A 1005 -6.63 1.46 -3.85
C VAL A 1005 -5.50 1.94 -4.76
N HIS A 1006 -4.44 2.50 -4.16
CA HIS A 1006 -3.31 3.12 -4.86
C HIS A 1006 -3.73 4.35 -5.70
N ASP A 1007 -3.99 4.13 -6.99
CA ASP A 1007 -4.46 5.02 -8.05
C ASP A 1007 -5.84 4.59 -8.61
N GLU A 1008 -6.42 3.49 -8.10
CA GLU A 1008 -7.78 3.02 -8.39
C GLU A 1008 -8.80 3.71 -7.44
N ILE A 1009 -9.85 4.36 -7.97
CA ILE A 1009 -10.99 4.87 -7.18
C ILE A 1009 -12.29 4.17 -7.60
N ARG A 1010 -13.04 3.61 -6.64
CA ARG A 1010 -14.29 2.88 -6.90
C ARG A 1010 -15.43 3.38 -5.99
N TYR A 1011 -16.57 3.70 -6.60
CA TYR A 1011 -17.84 4.03 -5.94
C TYR A 1011 -18.80 2.86 -6.08
N LEU A 1012 -19.63 2.60 -5.06
CA LEU A 1012 -20.82 1.76 -5.16
C LEU A 1012 -21.98 2.66 -5.61
N VAL A 1013 -22.69 2.27 -6.67
CA VAL A 1013 -23.66 3.12 -7.40
C VAL A 1013 -24.90 2.30 -7.73
N LYS A 1014 -26.09 2.90 -7.59
CA LYS A 1014 -27.33 2.26 -8.06
C LYS A 1014 -27.34 2.15 -9.58
N ASP A 1015 -27.79 1.02 -10.14
CA ASP A 1015 -27.65 0.72 -11.58
C ASP A 1015 -28.28 1.78 -12.51
N GLU A 1016 -29.39 2.40 -12.09
CA GLU A 1016 -30.07 3.53 -12.75
C GLU A 1016 -29.16 4.76 -13.00
N HIS A 1017 -28.09 4.90 -12.22
CA HIS A 1017 -27.18 6.05 -12.23
C HIS A 1017 -25.78 5.73 -12.75
N LYS A 1018 -25.47 4.47 -13.11
CA LYS A 1018 -24.11 4.02 -13.40
C LYS A 1018 -23.37 4.85 -14.46
N TYR A 1019 -24.00 5.17 -15.60
CA TYR A 1019 -23.39 5.98 -16.66
C TYR A 1019 -23.30 7.47 -16.31
N LYS A 1020 -24.26 8.00 -15.51
CA LYS A 1020 -24.20 9.39 -15.00
C LYS A 1020 -23.02 9.56 -14.03
N THR A 1021 -22.82 8.61 -13.14
CA THR A 1021 -21.67 8.61 -12.22
C THR A 1021 -20.34 8.41 -12.95
N ALA A 1022 -20.32 7.62 -14.03
CA ALA A 1022 -19.16 7.54 -14.92
C ALA A 1022 -18.84 8.88 -15.60
N MET A 1023 -19.86 9.63 -16.05
CA MET A 1023 -19.68 10.97 -16.62
C MET A 1023 -19.20 11.98 -15.56
N ALA A 1024 -19.77 11.93 -14.36
CA ALA A 1024 -19.30 12.73 -13.22
C ALA A 1024 -17.82 12.48 -12.91
N LEU A 1025 -17.38 11.21 -12.96
CA LEU A 1025 -16.00 10.82 -12.72
C LEU A 1025 -15.04 11.33 -13.81
N GLN A 1026 -15.45 11.28 -15.08
CA GLN A 1026 -14.70 11.91 -16.18
C GLN A 1026 -14.54 13.44 -15.99
N ILE A 1027 -15.60 14.12 -15.54
CA ILE A 1027 -15.59 15.58 -15.25
C ILE A 1027 -14.69 15.89 -14.04
N ALA A 1028 -14.74 15.09 -12.98
CA ALA A 1028 -13.87 15.23 -11.81
C ALA A 1028 -12.37 15.12 -12.19
N ASN A 1029 -12.02 14.21 -13.09
CA ASN A 1029 -10.65 14.07 -13.61
C ASN A 1029 -10.22 15.28 -14.45
N LEU A 1030 -11.10 15.77 -15.34
CA LEU A 1030 -10.87 16.98 -16.14
C LEU A 1030 -10.58 18.20 -15.24
N TRP A 1031 -11.43 18.45 -14.23
CA TRP A 1031 -11.24 19.55 -13.28
C TRP A 1031 -9.96 19.39 -12.46
N THR A 1032 -9.70 18.19 -11.94
CA THR A 1032 -8.49 17.90 -11.14
C THR A 1032 -7.23 18.17 -11.97
N ARG A 1033 -7.13 17.63 -13.20
CA ARG A 1033 -5.95 17.83 -14.05
C ARG A 1033 -5.77 19.28 -14.50
N ALA A 1034 -6.87 19.98 -14.78
CA ALA A 1034 -6.81 21.40 -15.13
C ALA A 1034 -6.35 22.26 -13.93
N MET A 1035 -6.75 21.94 -12.69
CA MET A 1035 -6.25 22.63 -11.49
C MET A 1035 -4.75 22.40 -11.30
N PHE A 1036 -4.27 21.17 -11.52
CA PHE A 1036 -2.84 20.84 -11.53
C PHE A 1036 -2.07 21.69 -12.55
N ALA A 1037 -2.58 21.81 -13.78
CA ALA A 1037 -1.96 22.65 -14.82
C ALA A 1037 -1.92 24.13 -14.44
N GLN A 1038 -3.04 24.70 -13.98
CA GLN A 1038 -3.13 26.10 -13.55
C GLN A 1038 -2.20 26.40 -12.35
N GLN A 1039 -2.09 25.51 -11.36
CA GLN A 1039 -1.22 25.71 -10.20
C GLN A 1039 0.28 25.62 -10.52
N VAL A 1040 0.68 25.01 -11.64
CA VAL A 1040 2.06 25.10 -12.15
C VAL A 1040 2.28 26.27 -13.12
N GLY A 1041 1.22 27.02 -13.46
CA GLY A 1041 1.28 28.18 -14.36
C GLY A 1041 1.12 27.84 -15.85
N ILE A 1042 0.32 26.83 -16.19
CA ILE A 1042 -0.07 26.50 -17.57
C ILE A 1042 -1.61 26.50 -17.66
N ASP A 1043 -2.17 27.55 -18.26
CA ASP A 1043 -3.62 27.75 -18.41
C ASP A 1043 -4.17 27.08 -19.70
N ASP A 1044 -3.84 25.79 -19.89
CA ASP A 1044 -4.43 24.87 -20.88
C ASP A 1044 -4.23 23.40 -20.39
N LEU A 1045 -4.74 22.39 -21.11
CA LEU A 1045 -4.57 20.96 -20.79
C LEU A 1045 -4.57 20.08 -22.07
N PRO A 1046 -3.75 19.01 -22.15
CA PRO A 1046 -3.78 18.05 -23.26
C PRO A 1046 -5.08 17.22 -23.28
N GLN A 1047 -5.67 17.00 -24.46
CA GLN A 1047 -6.86 16.14 -24.59
C GLN A 1047 -6.55 14.68 -24.18
N SER A 1048 -5.35 14.20 -24.51
CA SER A 1048 -4.92 12.80 -24.28
C SER A 1048 -4.85 12.38 -22.81
N CYS A 1049 -4.79 13.33 -21.87
CA CYS A 1049 -4.81 13.05 -20.43
C CYS A 1049 -6.02 13.62 -19.69
N ALA A 1050 -6.79 14.53 -20.30
CA ALA A 1050 -7.94 15.19 -19.69
C ALA A 1050 -9.05 14.23 -19.21
N PHE A 1051 -9.13 13.04 -19.81
CA PHE A 1051 -10.11 12.00 -19.51
C PHE A 1051 -9.40 10.71 -19.06
N PHE A 1052 -10.10 9.88 -18.28
CA PHE A 1052 -9.67 8.50 -18.05
C PHE A 1052 -9.69 7.71 -19.37
N SER A 1053 -8.70 6.84 -19.56
CA SER A 1053 -8.63 5.91 -20.70
C SER A 1053 -9.90 5.03 -20.78
N ALA A 1054 -10.41 4.58 -19.64
CA ALA A 1054 -11.77 4.10 -19.47
C ALA A 1054 -12.27 4.30 -18.03
N VAL A 1055 -13.59 4.35 -17.87
CA VAL A 1055 -14.28 4.15 -16.59
C VAL A 1055 -14.91 2.75 -16.60
N ASP A 1056 -14.59 1.95 -15.60
CA ASP A 1056 -15.14 0.60 -15.41
C ASP A 1056 -16.50 0.65 -14.70
N ILE A 1057 -17.37 -0.26 -15.08
CA ILE A 1057 -18.68 -0.52 -14.47
C ILE A 1057 -18.85 -2.03 -14.31
N ASP A 1058 -18.92 -2.51 -13.07
CA ASP A 1058 -18.82 -3.95 -12.75
C ASP A 1058 -19.59 -4.32 -11.48
N HIS A 1059 -20.17 -5.51 -11.39
CA HIS A 1059 -20.81 -5.99 -10.15
C HIS A 1059 -19.79 -6.62 -9.17
N VAL A 1060 -18.53 -6.84 -9.58
CA VAL A 1060 -17.45 -7.29 -8.69
C VAL A 1060 -16.26 -6.32 -8.67
N LEU A 1061 -15.55 -6.25 -7.55
CA LEU A 1061 -14.32 -5.46 -7.46
C LEU A 1061 -13.14 -6.20 -8.15
N ARG A 1062 -12.71 -5.75 -9.33
CA ARG A 1062 -11.46 -6.20 -10.00
C ARG A 1062 -10.74 -5.04 -10.68
N LYS A 1063 -9.54 -5.30 -11.24
CA LYS A 1063 -8.73 -4.24 -11.90
C LYS A 1063 -9.13 -4.02 -13.36
N GLU A 1064 -9.09 -5.05 -14.18
CA GLU A 1064 -9.47 -5.03 -15.60
C GLU A 1064 -10.78 -5.85 -15.69
N VAL A 1065 -11.89 -5.30 -16.23
CA VAL A 1065 -13.25 -5.90 -16.13
C VAL A 1065 -13.46 -7.17 -16.97
N ASP A 1066 -12.54 -7.44 -17.88
CA ASP A 1066 -12.43 -8.63 -18.72
C ASP A 1066 -11.68 -9.78 -18.02
N MET A 1067 -11.17 -9.56 -16.80
CA MET A 1067 -10.54 -10.64 -16.03
C MET A 1067 -11.58 -11.66 -15.56
N ASP A 1068 -11.49 -12.88 -16.10
CA ASP A 1068 -12.27 -14.06 -15.65
C ASP A 1068 -12.14 -14.38 -14.15
N CYS A 1069 -11.11 -13.83 -13.47
CA CYS A 1069 -10.73 -14.10 -12.08
C CYS A 1069 -10.46 -15.58 -11.71
N ILE A 1070 -10.21 -16.45 -12.70
CA ILE A 1070 -9.90 -17.88 -12.47
C ILE A 1070 -8.60 -18.06 -11.67
N THR A 1071 -8.64 -18.85 -10.61
CA THR A 1071 -7.51 -19.27 -9.76
C THR A 1071 -7.66 -20.76 -9.36
N PRO A 1072 -6.68 -21.37 -8.66
CA PRO A 1072 -6.80 -22.76 -8.21
C PRO A 1072 -7.99 -23.01 -7.26
N SER A 1073 -8.40 -22.00 -6.49
CA SER A 1073 -9.52 -22.04 -5.54
C SER A 1073 -10.84 -21.48 -6.10
N HIS A 1074 -10.80 -20.77 -7.23
CA HIS A 1074 -11.97 -20.24 -7.91
C HIS A 1074 -11.92 -20.56 -9.41
N GLN A 1075 -12.56 -21.66 -9.82
CA GLN A 1075 -12.45 -22.19 -11.19
C GLN A 1075 -13.56 -21.71 -12.14
N THR A 1076 -14.62 -21.10 -11.61
CA THR A 1076 -15.72 -20.52 -12.43
C THR A 1076 -15.28 -19.14 -12.94
N PRO A 1077 -15.41 -18.84 -14.24
CA PRO A 1077 -15.15 -17.50 -14.75
C PRO A 1077 -16.24 -16.52 -14.28
N ILE A 1078 -15.84 -15.34 -13.81
CA ILE A 1078 -16.77 -14.26 -13.47
C ILE A 1078 -17.15 -13.49 -14.74
N PRO A 1079 -18.45 -13.32 -15.07
CA PRO A 1079 -18.91 -12.55 -16.24
C PRO A 1079 -18.24 -11.18 -16.34
N HIS A 1080 -17.94 -10.70 -17.54
CA HIS A 1080 -17.22 -9.44 -17.75
C HIS A 1080 -18.11 -8.21 -17.51
N GLY A 1081 -17.52 -7.13 -17.00
CA GLY A 1081 -18.18 -5.83 -16.85
C GLY A 1081 -18.11 -4.95 -18.12
N GLU A 1082 -18.59 -3.71 -18.02
CA GLU A 1082 -18.38 -2.68 -19.04
C GLU A 1082 -17.13 -1.86 -18.69
N SER A 1083 -16.35 -1.45 -19.69
CA SER A 1083 -15.29 -0.45 -19.54
C SER A 1083 -15.40 0.55 -20.68
N LEU A 1084 -15.62 1.83 -20.33
CA LEU A 1084 -16.09 2.87 -21.25
C LEU A 1084 -15.10 4.03 -21.32
N ASP A 1085 -14.52 4.25 -22.49
CA ASP A 1085 -13.82 5.50 -22.80
C ASP A 1085 -14.83 6.67 -22.90
N ILE A 1086 -14.32 7.91 -22.97
CA ILE A 1086 -15.17 9.10 -23.05
C ILE A 1086 -16.07 9.14 -24.30
N GLN A 1087 -15.65 8.57 -25.45
CA GLN A 1087 -16.43 8.59 -26.69
C GLN A 1087 -17.60 7.58 -26.65
N THR A 1088 -17.33 6.37 -26.18
CA THR A 1088 -18.32 5.31 -25.95
C THR A 1088 -19.29 5.71 -24.84
N LEU A 1089 -18.84 6.38 -23.79
CA LEU A 1089 -19.72 6.94 -22.77
C LEU A 1089 -20.63 8.05 -23.33
N LEU A 1090 -20.11 8.97 -24.13
CA LEU A 1090 -20.92 9.97 -24.84
C LEU A 1090 -21.92 9.33 -25.82
N SER A 1091 -21.61 8.17 -26.39
CA SER A 1091 -22.53 7.44 -27.28
C SER A 1091 -23.77 6.88 -26.57
N LYS A 1092 -23.77 6.75 -25.23
CA LYS A 1092 -24.95 6.42 -24.39
C LYS A 1092 -25.96 7.58 -24.32
N GLY A 1093 -25.63 8.77 -24.81
CA GLY A 1093 -26.57 9.90 -24.97
C GLY A 1093 -27.22 10.34 -23.65
N SER A 1094 -28.55 10.30 -23.59
CA SER A 1094 -29.35 10.73 -22.44
C SER A 1094 -29.07 9.93 -21.16
N GLU A 1095 -28.58 8.69 -21.25
CA GLU A 1095 -28.27 7.86 -20.08
C GLU A 1095 -27.01 8.34 -19.34
N ALA A 1096 -26.06 8.97 -20.04
CA ALA A 1096 -24.83 9.52 -19.47
C ALA A 1096 -24.88 11.03 -19.23
N ARG A 1097 -25.88 11.76 -19.76
CA ARG A 1097 -25.99 13.22 -19.63
C ARG A 1097 -26.33 13.62 -18.19
N LEU A 1098 -25.50 14.51 -17.62
CA LEU A 1098 -25.81 15.22 -16.38
C LEU A 1098 -26.67 16.45 -16.69
N ASP A 1099 -28.00 16.29 -16.59
CA ASP A 1099 -28.95 17.35 -16.96
C ASP A 1099 -28.89 18.56 -16.01
N PRO A 1100 -28.49 19.76 -16.48
CA PRO A 1100 -28.38 20.95 -15.64
C PRO A 1100 -29.70 21.39 -14.99
N SER A 1101 -30.86 21.02 -15.55
CA SER A 1101 -32.19 21.34 -15.00
C SER A 1101 -32.56 20.49 -13.78
N THR A 1102 -31.79 19.45 -13.46
CA THR A 1102 -31.96 18.66 -12.23
C THR A 1102 -31.91 19.57 -11.00
N VAL A 1103 -32.98 19.59 -10.20
CA VAL A 1103 -33.02 20.33 -8.93
C VAL A 1103 -32.40 19.44 -7.83
N PRO A 1104 -31.32 19.88 -7.14
CA PRO A 1104 -30.70 19.09 -6.07
C PRO A 1104 -31.62 19.00 -4.84
N ASN A 1105 -31.52 17.91 -4.09
CA ASN A 1105 -32.24 17.71 -2.83
C ASN A 1105 -31.93 18.87 -1.84
N PRO A 1106 -32.93 19.66 -1.38
CA PRO A 1106 -32.69 20.84 -0.54
C PRO A 1106 -31.92 20.59 0.76
N ARG A 1107 -31.91 19.36 1.30
CA ARG A 1107 -31.11 19.01 2.49
C ARG A 1107 -29.62 18.81 2.20
N LEU A 1108 -29.27 18.45 0.96
CA LEU A 1108 -27.91 18.09 0.54
C LEU A 1108 -27.32 19.02 -0.53
N ALA A 1109 -28.14 19.91 -1.10
CA ALA A 1109 -27.77 20.85 -2.15
C ALA A 1109 -26.50 21.67 -1.77
N PRO A 1110 -25.48 21.71 -2.64
CA PRO A 1110 -24.27 22.52 -2.41
C PRO A 1110 -24.57 24.01 -2.26
N LYS A 1111 -23.98 24.67 -1.26
CA LYS A 1111 -24.20 26.08 -0.88
C LYS A 1111 -22.91 26.87 -1.09
N LEU A 1112 -22.62 27.18 -2.36
CA LEU A 1112 -21.31 27.66 -2.79
C LEU A 1112 -21.21 29.19 -2.97
N ASP A 1113 -22.35 29.89 -3.04
CA ASP A 1113 -22.40 31.28 -3.48
C ASP A 1113 -21.95 32.26 -2.36
N ASP A 1114 -22.23 31.95 -1.09
CA ASP A 1114 -21.83 32.74 0.09
C ASP A 1114 -20.39 32.47 0.57
N ILE A 1115 -19.66 31.54 -0.05
CA ILE A 1115 -18.32 31.13 0.43
C ILE A 1115 -17.26 32.14 -0.04
N PRO A 1116 -16.56 32.83 0.88
CA PRO A 1116 -15.48 33.75 0.52
C PRO A 1116 -14.26 33.00 -0.03
N TYR A 1117 -13.46 33.67 -0.86
CA TYR A 1117 -12.20 33.16 -1.38
C TYR A 1117 -11.15 34.27 -1.43
N GLU A 1118 -9.98 34.01 -0.85
CA GLU A 1118 -8.81 34.88 -0.95
C GLU A 1118 -7.80 34.28 -1.96
N PRO A 1119 -7.46 34.98 -3.06
CA PRO A 1119 -6.52 34.46 -4.06
C PRO A 1119 -5.12 34.17 -3.50
N ARG A 1120 -4.78 32.88 -3.39
CA ARG A 1120 -3.46 32.44 -2.90
C ARG A 1120 -2.38 32.53 -3.98
N THR A 1121 -1.13 32.68 -3.55
CA THR A 1121 0.03 32.52 -4.46
C THR A 1121 0.34 31.03 -4.66
N PRO A 1122 0.39 30.52 -5.90
CA PRO A 1122 0.77 29.13 -6.17
C PRO A 1122 2.19 28.81 -5.69
N VAL A 1123 2.41 27.60 -5.15
CA VAL A 1123 3.71 27.21 -4.59
C VAL A 1123 4.83 27.26 -5.64
N MET A 1124 4.52 26.89 -6.89
CA MET A 1124 5.45 27.00 -8.02
C MET A 1124 5.91 28.44 -8.30
N ARG A 1125 5.08 29.44 -8.00
CA ARG A 1125 5.44 30.86 -8.12
C ARG A 1125 6.34 31.32 -6.98
N THR A 1126 6.19 30.74 -5.78
CA THR A 1126 7.12 31.01 -4.65
C THR A 1126 8.53 30.44 -4.87
N LEU A 1127 8.66 29.47 -5.80
CA LEU A 1127 9.94 28.89 -6.22
C LEU A 1127 10.65 29.70 -7.32
N GLN A 1128 10.01 30.69 -7.95
CA GLN A 1128 10.60 31.48 -9.04
C GLN A 1128 11.60 32.52 -8.50
N GLY A 1129 12.83 32.07 -8.22
CA GLY A 1129 13.93 32.93 -7.82
C GLY A 1129 14.47 33.80 -8.96
N HIS A 1130 14.93 35.01 -8.65
CA HIS A 1130 15.42 36.02 -9.60
C HIS A 1130 16.58 35.58 -10.54
N SER A 1131 17.15 34.40 -10.34
CA SER A 1131 18.22 33.82 -11.17
C SER A 1131 17.78 32.65 -12.04
N GLU A 1132 16.55 32.17 -11.92
CA GLU A 1132 16.12 30.87 -12.49
C GLU A 1132 15.21 30.99 -13.71
N ASP A 1133 14.36 32.00 -13.76
CA ASP A 1133 13.68 32.44 -15.01
C ASP A 1133 14.69 33.08 -16.00
N ASN A 1134 15.97 33.11 -15.66
CA ASN A 1134 17.04 33.49 -16.57
C ASN A 1134 17.18 32.43 -17.68
N ILE A 1135 16.86 32.85 -18.90
CA ILE A 1135 16.98 32.09 -20.16
C ILE A 1135 18.34 31.37 -20.29
N ALA A 1136 19.43 31.95 -19.75
CA ALA A 1136 20.75 31.33 -19.75
C ALA A 1136 20.86 30.09 -18.84
N PHE A 1137 20.09 30.01 -17.75
CA PHE A 1137 20.02 28.81 -16.91
C PHE A 1137 19.17 27.71 -17.56
N ILE A 1138 18.12 28.06 -18.30
CA ILE A 1138 17.34 27.09 -19.09
C ILE A 1138 18.22 26.53 -20.23
N LYS A 1139 18.90 27.40 -21.00
CA LYS A 1139 19.91 26.98 -22.00
C LYS A 1139 20.96 26.05 -21.41
N ALA A 1140 21.55 26.40 -20.26
CA ALA A 1140 22.55 25.58 -19.58
C ALA A 1140 22.04 24.20 -19.09
N GLN A 1141 20.73 23.98 -18.99
CA GLN A 1141 20.12 22.68 -18.67
C GLN A 1141 19.87 21.83 -19.92
N ILE A 1142 19.60 22.43 -21.09
CA ILE A 1142 19.46 21.73 -22.37
C ILE A 1142 20.81 21.20 -22.84
N THR A 1143 21.83 22.05 -22.77
CA THR A 1143 23.21 21.78 -23.18
C THR A 1143 23.81 20.53 -22.53
N ASP A 1144 24.31 19.61 -23.35
CA ASP A 1144 25.12 18.43 -23.00
C ASP A 1144 26.64 18.67 -23.21
N ASP A 1145 27.01 19.42 -24.25
CA ASP A 1145 28.40 19.86 -24.49
C ASP A 1145 28.96 20.79 -23.38
N ASP A 1146 30.27 20.74 -23.13
CA ASP A 1146 30.94 21.67 -22.19
C ASP A 1146 31.36 22.99 -22.86
N GLN A 1147 31.52 23.08 -24.19
CA GLN A 1147 31.92 24.32 -24.87
C GLN A 1147 30.77 25.32 -24.97
N GLU A 1148 29.57 24.86 -25.35
CA GLU A 1148 28.33 25.64 -25.31
C GLU A 1148 28.07 26.18 -23.88
N LEU A 1149 28.22 25.34 -22.86
CA LEU A 1149 28.15 25.75 -21.45
C LEU A 1149 29.18 26.84 -21.10
N LEU A 1150 30.42 26.70 -21.56
CA LEU A 1150 31.46 27.72 -21.35
C LEU A 1150 31.14 29.04 -22.08
N ASN A 1151 30.45 29.00 -23.22
CA ASN A 1151 30.02 30.19 -23.94
C ASN A 1151 28.89 30.91 -23.18
N ILE A 1152 27.87 30.17 -22.70
CA ILE A 1152 26.82 30.71 -21.81
C ILE A 1152 27.44 31.39 -20.57
N VAL A 1153 28.48 30.81 -19.98
CA VAL A 1153 29.23 31.43 -18.85
C VAL A 1153 30.00 32.70 -19.27
N LYS A 1154 30.57 32.76 -20.48
CA LYS A 1154 31.22 33.99 -20.99
C LYS A 1154 30.19 35.10 -21.16
N ASP A 1155 29.03 34.80 -21.73
CA ASP A 1155 28.01 35.81 -22.04
C ASP A 1155 27.33 36.34 -20.78
N LEU A 1156 27.01 35.48 -19.81
CA LEU A 1156 26.58 35.92 -18.48
C LEU A 1156 27.59 36.84 -17.78
N ARG A 1157 28.90 36.63 -17.98
CA ARG A 1157 29.96 37.51 -17.45
C ARG A 1157 30.13 38.83 -18.21
N LYS A 1158 29.68 38.92 -19.46
CA LYS A 1158 29.60 40.20 -20.21
C LYS A 1158 28.45 41.06 -19.68
N VAL A 1159 27.29 40.43 -19.44
CA VAL A 1159 26.08 41.10 -18.93
C VAL A 1159 26.23 41.50 -17.46
N ASN A 1160 26.73 40.58 -16.62
CA ASN A 1160 26.98 40.81 -15.20
C ASN A 1160 28.49 40.73 -14.91
N PRO A 1161 29.27 41.81 -15.17
CA PRO A 1161 30.66 41.85 -14.77
C PRO A 1161 30.78 41.79 -13.24
N PRO A 1162 31.76 41.07 -12.67
CA PRO A 1162 31.97 41.05 -11.24
C PRO A 1162 32.30 42.47 -10.73
N PRO A 1163 31.89 42.83 -9.49
CA PRO A 1163 32.20 44.14 -8.94
C PRO A 1163 33.71 44.36 -8.96
N LYS A 1164 34.17 45.46 -9.59
CA LYS A 1164 35.59 45.76 -9.76
C LYS A 1164 36.26 45.74 -8.39
N THR A 1165 37.26 44.87 -8.23
CA THR A 1165 38.03 44.73 -6.99
C THR A 1165 38.70 46.07 -6.68
N GLN A 1166 38.14 46.84 -5.75
CA GLN A 1166 38.81 48.04 -5.26
C GLN A 1166 40.10 47.60 -4.56
N THR A 1167 41.24 48.06 -5.10
CA THR A 1167 42.55 47.85 -4.52
C THR A 1167 42.53 48.36 -3.08
N LYS A 1168 42.86 47.53 -2.10
CA LYS A 1168 42.91 47.95 -0.69
C LYS A 1168 44.09 48.89 -0.46
N THR A 1169 43.89 50.17 -0.70
CA THR A 1169 44.75 51.22 -0.16
C THR A 1169 44.67 51.16 1.36
N VAL A 1170 45.81 50.85 2.01
CA VAL A 1170 45.88 50.82 3.47
C VAL A 1170 45.94 52.25 3.98
N LEU A 1171 44.82 52.72 4.55
CA LEU A 1171 44.75 53.95 5.34
C LEU A 1171 44.43 53.57 6.78
N LEU A 1172 45.19 54.13 7.72
CA LEU A 1172 44.98 53.90 9.16
C LEU A 1172 43.63 54.49 9.57
N LYS A 1173 42.87 53.73 10.36
CA LYS A 1173 41.64 54.23 11.00
C LYS A 1173 41.98 54.93 12.31
N SER A 1174 41.71 56.23 12.37
CA SER A 1174 41.32 56.87 13.63
C SER A 1174 39.84 56.58 13.94
N PRO A 1175 39.43 56.53 15.22
CA PRO A 1175 38.02 56.67 15.64
C PRO A 1175 37.52 58.12 15.36
N PRO A 1176 36.21 58.46 15.47
CA PRO A 1176 35.26 57.95 16.47
C PRO A 1176 33.76 57.87 16.05
N ASP A 1177 32.92 57.90 17.09
CA ASP A 1177 31.51 58.32 17.20
C ASP A 1177 30.33 57.41 16.83
N TYR A 1178 29.46 57.26 17.84
CA TYR A 1178 28.09 56.76 17.77
C TYR A 1178 27.12 57.91 18.07
N GLY A 1179 26.68 58.62 17.03
CA GLY A 1179 25.59 59.60 17.12
C GLY A 1179 24.23 58.92 16.95
N ASN A 1180 23.43 58.89 18.01
CA ASN A 1180 22.14 58.20 18.05
C ASN A 1180 20.97 59.17 17.72
N SER A 1181 19.81 58.67 17.25
CA SER A 1181 18.47 59.08 17.76
C SER A 1181 17.26 58.55 16.95
N TYR A 1182 16.14 58.36 17.68
CA TYR A 1182 14.75 58.09 17.25
C TYR A 1182 14.44 56.73 16.56
N GLY A 1183 13.48 55.92 17.01
CA GLY A 1183 12.66 56.04 18.23
C GLY A 1183 11.70 54.86 18.52
N MET A 1184 11.91 54.23 19.67
CA MET A 1184 11.04 53.51 20.64
C MET A 1184 9.49 53.67 20.54
N PRO A 1185 8.61 52.75 21.08
CA PRO A 1185 8.74 52.16 22.44
C PRO A 1185 8.22 50.74 22.80
N LEU A 1186 9.07 50.00 23.55
CA LEU A 1186 8.89 49.40 24.91
C LEU A 1186 7.61 48.65 25.38
N GLY A 1187 7.84 47.55 26.13
CA GLY A 1187 6.88 46.94 27.08
C GLY A 1187 7.08 45.43 27.40
N THR A 1188 8.23 44.94 27.91
CA THR A 1188 8.58 44.70 29.36
C THR A 1188 7.73 43.65 30.14
N PRO A 1189 8.25 42.97 31.19
CA PRO A 1189 9.64 42.56 31.53
C PRO A 1189 9.76 41.13 32.18
N ARG A 1190 11.00 40.63 32.40
CA ARG A 1190 11.42 39.79 33.59
C ARG A 1190 12.98 39.61 33.64
N PRO A 1191 13.59 39.22 34.80
CA PRO A 1191 15.04 39.38 35.08
C PRO A 1191 15.80 38.03 35.32
N PRO A 1192 16.89 37.90 36.14
CA PRO A 1192 18.27 37.87 35.60
C PRO A 1192 19.20 36.72 36.12
N SER A 1193 20.43 36.63 35.56
CA SER A 1193 21.66 36.00 36.14
C SER A 1193 21.62 34.46 36.41
N GLU A 1194 22.73 33.69 36.49
CA GLU A 1194 24.18 33.99 36.44
C GLU A 1194 25.03 32.83 35.83
N ALA A 1195 26.34 32.77 36.14
CA ALA A 1195 27.35 31.79 35.67
C ALA A 1195 27.05 30.33 36.09
N PHE A 1196 27.65 29.26 35.54
CA PHE A 1196 29.06 29.00 35.24
C PHE A 1196 29.27 28.08 34.01
N GLY A 1197 30.53 27.96 33.55
CA GLY A 1197 30.94 26.96 32.57
C GLY A 1197 32.28 26.30 32.90
N PHE A 1198 32.49 25.09 32.38
CA PHE A 1198 33.79 24.41 32.31
C PHE A 1198 33.93 23.77 30.93
N GLY A 1199 35.15 23.74 30.40
CA GLY A 1199 35.48 23.14 29.11
C GLY A 1199 36.61 22.13 29.22
N TYR A 1200 36.73 21.25 28.22
CA TYR A 1200 37.88 20.37 28.05
C TYR A 1200 38.32 20.33 26.58
N GLN A 1201 39.61 20.06 26.34
CA GLN A 1201 40.24 20.23 25.03
C GLN A 1201 40.55 18.91 24.31
N ALA A 1202 40.61 19.01 22.97
CA ALA A 1202 41.37 18.14 22.06
C ALA A 1202 40.84 16.69 21.88
N SER A 1203 41.23 15.94 20.83
CA SER A 1203 42.32 16.17 19.86
C SER A 1203 42.00 15.73 18.42
N LYS A 1204 42.81 16.20 17.46
CA LYS A 1204 42.81 15.77 16.05
C LYS A 1204 43.64 14.49 15.90
N SER A 1205 43.40 13.61 14.94
CA SER A 1205 43.95 13.65 13.55
C SER A 1205 43.78 12.24 12.93
N GLN A 1206 43.98 11.93 11.65
CA GLN A 1206 45.09 12.13 10.68
C GLN A 1206 44.54 11.77 9.26
N ARG A 1207 45.19 11.94 8.09
CA ARG A 1207 46.63 11.86 7.71
C ARG A 1207 46.93 12.46 6.31
N ASN A 1208 48.15 13.00 6.13
CA ASN A 1208 48.94 13.15 4.87
C ASN A 1208 48.41 14.12 3.76
N ILE A 1209 49.21 14.68 2.84
CA ILE A 1209 50.58 14.38 2.33
C ILE A 1209 51.56 15.60 2.42
N THR A 1210 52.88 15.32 2.30
CA THR A 1210 54.15 16.11 2.40
C THR A 1210 54.36 17.26 1.37
N TRP A 1211 55.45 18.09 1.29
CA TRP A 1211 56.88 18.09 1.75
C TRP A 1211 57.34 19.52 2.27
N PRO A 1212 58.63 19.98 2.26
CA PRO A 1212 59.62 19.74 3.33
C PRO A 1212 60.44 20.94 3.90
N LYS A 1213 61.13 20.69 5.03
CA LYS A 1213 62.41 21.28 5.54
C LYS A 1213 62.67 22.80 5.46
N HIS A 1214 62.84 23.46 6.61
CA HIS A 1214 64.16 23.52 7.29
C HIS A 1214 64.03 23.94 8.78
N SER A 1215 65.17 24.09 9.46
CA SER A 1215 65.36 24.06 10.93
C SER A 1215 65.49 25.43 11.61
N VAL A 1216 65.01 25.52 12.86
CA VAL A 1216 65.45 26.50 13.88
C VAL A 1216 65.53 25.76 15.24
N ASP A 1217 66.47 26.14 16.09
CA ASP A 1217 66.73 25.49 17.39
C ASP A 1217 66.15 26.29 18.59
N VAL A 1218 66.25 25.71 19.80
CA VAL A 1218 65.39 25.98 20.96
C VAL A 1218 66.05 26.90 22.02
N ASN A 1219 65.27 27.77 22.70
CA ASN A 1219 65.41 27.86 24.17
C ASN A 1219 64.23 28.45 25.01
N SER A 1220 64.02 27.77 26.15
CA SER A 1220 63.54 28.19 27.50
C SER A 1220 62.65 29.42 27.78
N LYS A 1221 61.46 29.19 28.39
CA LYS A 1221 61.11 29.23 29.85
C LYS A 1221 61.58 30.43 30.75
N PRO A 1222 61.00 30.66 31.97
CA PRO A 1222 59.80 30.06 32.64
C PRO A 1222 58.86 31.04 33.44
N SER A 1223 57.79 30.49 34.06
CA SER A 1223 57.14 30.77 35.39
C SER A 1223 57.13 32.18 36.05
N VAL A 1224 56.12 32.63 36.82
CA VAL A 1224 55.54 32.08 38.10
C VAL A 1224 54.09 32.62 38.35
N SER A 1225 53.36 32.04 39.32
CA SER A 1225 52.01 32.37 39.83
C SER A 1225 51.92 33.66 40.69
N THR A 1226 50.74 34.26 40.95
CA THR A 1226 49.78 33.89 42.03
C THR A 1226 48.57 34.85 42.09
N GLY A 1227 47.47 34.44 42.76
CA GLY A 1227 46.32 35.26 43.16
C GLY A 1227 45.21 35.41 42.09
N SER A 1228 43.92 35.06 42.26
CA SER A 1228 42.95 35.02 43.39
C SER A 1228 41.93 36.16 43.35
N PHE A 1229 40.87 35.99 42.56
CA PHE A 1229 39.56 35.58 43.09
C PHE A 1229 38.79 34.78 42.02
#